data_AF-A0A1E7L4Q1-F1
#
_entry.id   AF-A0A1E7L4Q1-F1
#
_cell.length_a   1.000
_cell.length_b   1.000
_cell.length_c   1.000
_cell.angle_alpha   90.00
_cell.angle_beta   90.00
_cell.angle_gamma   90.00
#
_symmetry.space_group_name_H-M   'P 1'
#
loop_
_entity.id
_entity.type
_entity.pdbx_description
1 polymer ?
#
loop_
_entity_poly.entity_id
_entity_poly.type
_entity_poly.pdbx_seq_one_letter_code
_entity_poly.pdbx_strand_id
1 'polypeptide(L)'
;MTEYRMPGPAAGGPGTTGRHVAAMIEQLGDHRPQLVALAECVSLAAHLDWTFLRRARLRFLPSSTAGLEADLCFSPLVEAVGGRALLLDREAAEALRSRLMTRSPRLLRRIRDFTAEEHARAPRIVRFCEELLWSDLSGSPTARTDVARSARQVLRALAAPGPDGPERSEATGETEDDDRAADDLGRWALHYVARLPERVLLHDDVLHVQVASCERLGLEPPPDPLDVERPAPGVSAARALVQRPVAVGAVAQSDGIVLSRPPAAGAKRIHAGGTRHRVRLDVTSPLAGWPEPVRLELDAGRSLRLPFTVVQRIGPAGELEMSLAHPGAALDVAVADRPGADPSAAHCAVLLADGTVVLYARDGTETRRVPPEPRIGSGPERGPGPGPGPADRTRVALSADGTVLSYVQDGRTYREPVRAGGEFSRSGGSGDVFGDEQGQFTTSTGQAVWNRTTATARTADGRTVVQAGADGRVRAVPSGPGPGPDSGSGLGSGPADGDRGTTPVRDIGQAPWQVSSLAVSADGQRVAAVGNDALLIEWPLLTGADPRETRLRFCATRVFAGAAGSWVVAGTGGPLELSTEDGRRYRVTPDPEYRPDDDGVPAWGRGCALVAADGEQIATVSQLPGVDCLAVPAHSYGAGAEGESASWPAAAHSRGVRVVADLDVSLGGEADVLETSCTLLDQGFDGLRLVGAETVDDDLLDDVRHLIEGYDDRLLLYGSSAHATAEPPDTARTPPALMLSRSLLSVLDDDGHGYGTGTGTGYGNGLGDDDGLGDGGFPARMSTLKLWIERTATRTSPTGSSDRWTLELGAPRPRETERLAAAVLLSLPGSPVLPFTAPPAGGPDPVPLGTMLDVRRNQLALSRGECRLLDLPAPRVLALLRRHGDESVLCLVNFAPYPADAEIDSAVLGQPAGLLDLFDGSALDAGGMVVRVRLRPASVRWFGLLAEQVSP
;
A
#
# COMPACT_ATOMS: atom_id res chain seq x y z
N MET A 1 6.90 38.91 -13.08
CA MET A 1 6.72 39.68 -14.34
C MET A 1 5.24 39.96 -14.48
N THR A 2 4.84 41.23 -14.48
CA THR A 2 3.43 41.62 -14.68
C THR A 2 3.31 42.06 -16.13
N GLU A 3 2.82 41.18 -17.00
CA GLU A 3 2.63 41.46 -18.43
C GLU A 3 1.33 42.25 -18.64
N TYR A 4 1.42 43.35 -19.39
CA TYR A 4 0.26 44.11 -19.85
C TYR A 4 -0.18 43.53 -21.20
N ARG A 5 -1.21 42.68 -21.19
CA ARG A 5 -1.75 42.04 -22.40
C ARG A 5 -2.91 42.88 -22.94
N MET A 6 -2.76 43.44 -24.14
CA MET A 6 -3.87 44.11 -24.84
C MET A 6 -4.96 43.08 -25.21
N PRO A 7 -6.26 43.43 -25.15
CA PRO A 7 -7.34 42.50 -25.48
C PRO A 7 -7.24 42.04 -26.94
N GLY A 8 -7.04 40.74 -27.15
CA GLY A 8 -6.92 40.14 -28.48
C GLY A 8 -8.25 40.09 -29.24
N PRO A 9 -8.25 40.21 -30.58
CA PRO A 9 -9.45 40.05 -31.39
C PRO A 9 -9.96 38.59 -31.35
N ALA A 10 -11.27 38.42 -31.42
CA ALA A 10 -11.95 37.12 -31.44
C ALA A 10 -11.43 36.21 -32.56
N ALA A 11 -11.22 34.93 -32.25
CA ALA A 11 -10.67 33.91 -33.14
C ALA A 11 -11.50 33.76 -34.44
N GLY A 12 -11.06 34.42 -35.52
CA GLY A 12 -11.50 34.16 -36.88
C GLY A 12 -10.68 33.03 -37.51
N GLY A 13 -11.28 32.30 -38.46
CA GLY A 13 -10.63 31.14 -39.11
C GLY A 13 -9.30 31.47 -39.81
N PRO A 14 -8.42 30.46 -40.01
CA PRO A 14 -7.00 30.62 -40.34
C PRO A 14 -6.67 31.30 -41.69
N GLY A 15 -7.67 31.48 -42.58
CA GLY A 15 -7.47 32.16 -43.87
C GLY A 15 -7.87 33.64 -43.92
N THR A 16 -8.71 34.09 -42.97
CA THR A 16 -9.25 35.46 -42.96
C THR A 16 -8.36 36.46 -42.22
N THR A 17 -7.58 36.00 -41.24
CA THR A 17 -6.71 36.86 -40.42
C THR A 17 -5.52 37.39 -41.20
N GLY A 18 -4.81 36.54 -41.97
CA GLY A 18 -3.64 36.96 -42.74
C GLY A 18 -3.91 38.05 -43.79
N ARG A 19 -5.07 38.01 -44.46
CA ARG A 19 -5.47 39.08 -45.42
C ARG A 19 -5.74 40.41 -44.72
N HIS A 20 -6.31 40.37 -43.52
CA HIS A 20 -6.59 41.56 -42.72
C HIS A 20 -5.29 42.22 -42.24
N VAL A 21 -4.30 41.43 -41.82
CA VAL A 21 -3.00 41.93 -41.38
C VAL A 21 -2.20 42.54 -42.53
N ALA A 22 -2.22 41.95 -43.72
CA ALA A 22 -1.58 42.53 -44.90
C ALA A 22 -2.18 43.90 -45.27
N ALA A 23 -3.52 44.01 -45.26
CA ALA A 23 -4.21 45.28 -45.51
C ALA A 23 -3.90 46.34 -44.45
N MET A 24 -3.81 45.94 -43.17
CA MET A 24 -3.40 46.81 -42.07
C MET A 24 -1.96 47.34 -42.27
N ILE A 25 -1.03 46.48 -42.70
CA ILE A 25 0.36 46.88 -43.00
C ILE A 25 0.41 47.84 -44.19
N GLU A 26 -0.40 47.64 -45.22
CA GLU A 26 -0.51 48.57 -46.35
C GLU A 26 -1.04 49.94 -45.89
N GLN A 27 -2.13 49.96 -45.13
CA GLN A 27 -2.69 51.18 -44.57
C GLN A 27 -1.68 51.92 -43.69
N LEU A 28 -0.95 51.20 -42.83
CA LEU A 28 0.15 51.78 -42.04
C LEU A 28 1.28 52.28 -42.92
N GLY A 29 1.57 51.62 -44.03
CA GLY A 29 2.57 52.03 -45.00
C GLY A 29 2.25 53.37 -45.66
N ASP A 30 0.97 53.61 -45.94
CA ASP A 30 0.50 54.87 -46.55
C ASP A 30 0.62 56.06 -45.59
N HIS A 31 0.32 55.84 -44.31
CA HIS A 31 0.29 56.91 -43.30
C HIS A 31 1.62 57.09 -42.56
N ARG A 32 2.35 56.00 -42.34
CA ARG A 32 3.59 55.92 -41.55
C ARG A 32 4.64 55.03 -42.24
N PRO A 33 5.14 55.41 -43.42
CA PRO A 33 6.04 54.57 -44.22
C PRO A 33 7.35 54.22 -43.50
N GLN A 34 7.87 55.13 -42.67
CA GLN A 34 9.10 54.89 -41.89
C GLN A 34 8.90 53.83 -40.79
N LEU A 35 7.69 53.73 -40.20
CA LEU A 35 7.36 52.74 -39.18
C LEU A 35 7.36 51.34 -39.79
N VAL A 36 6.67 51.18 -40.93
CA VAL A 36 6.64 49.90 -41.66
C VAL A 36 8.04 49.53 -42.16
N ALA A 37 8.83 50.49 -42.65
CA ALA A 37 10.22 50.23 -43.04
C ALA A 37 11.09 49.76 -41.85
N LEU A 38 10.90 50.33 -40.66
CA LEU A 38 11.61 49.87 -39.46
C LEU A 38 11.16 48.46 -39.07
N ALA A 39 9.85 48.21 -39.09
CA ALA A 39 9.27 46.90 -38.81
C ALA A 39 9.77 45.82 -39.79
N GLU A 40 9.84 46.13 -41.09
CA GLU A 40 10.46 45.26 -42.11
C GLU A 40 11.92 44.96 -41.75
N CYS A 41 12.70 45.96 -41.33
CA CYS A 41 14.11 45.80 -40.96
C CYS A 41 14.32 44.91 -39.71
N VAL A 42 13.34 44.83 -38.82
CA VAL A 42 13.45 44.02 -37.59
C VAL A 42 12.66 42.71 -37.67
N SER A 43 11.87 42.48 -38.72
CA SER A 43 11.00 41.31 -38.89
C SER A 43 11.73 39.96 -39.03
N LEU A 44 13.04 39.97 -39.28
CA LEU A 44 13.88 38.77 -39.33
C LEU A 44 14.41 38.34 -37.96
N ALA A 45 14.38 39.20 -36.95
CA ALA A 45 14.86 38.86 -35.62
C ALA A 45 13.78 38.11 -34.84
N ALA A 46 14.15 37.01 -34.19
CA ALA A 46 13.25 36.25 -33.33
C ALA A 46 13.04 36.95 -31.98
N HIS A 47 14.02 37.77 -31.56
CA HIS A 47 14.01 38.54 -30.32
C HIS A 47 14.43 39.98 -30.61
N LEU A 48 13.71 40.98 -30.08
CA LEU A 48 14.10 42.39 -30.26
C LEU A 48 14.33 43.04 -28.91
N ASP A 49 15.59 43.28 -28.55
CA ASP A 49 15.87 44.18 -27.43
C ASP A 49 15.93 45.65 -27.90
N TRP A 50 15.92 46.57 -26.94
CA TRP A 50 15.97 48.02 -27.21
C TRP A 50 17.25 48.44 -27.94
N THR A 51 18.36 47.76 -27.70
CA THR A 51 19.66 48.04 -28.34
C THR A 51 19.63 47.63 -29.80
N PHE A 52 19.09 46.46 -30.11
CA PHE A 52 18.88 45.95 -31.45
C PHE A 52 17.98 46.89 -32.25
N LEU A 53 16.82 47.26 -31.69
CA LEU A 53 15.88 48.17 -32.34
C LEU A 53 16.52 49.53 -32.65
N ARG A 54 17.24 50.09 -31.67
CA ARG A 54 17.97 51.35 -31.82
C ARG A 54 19.02 51.28 -32.93
N ARG A 55 19.81 50.20 -32.96
CA ARG A 55 20.88 50.00 -33.96
C ARG A 55 20.30 49.75 -35.34
N ALA A 56 19.23 48.97 -35.46
CA ALA A 56 18.52 48.74 -36.71
C ALA A 56 18.03 50.07 -37.31
N ARG A 57 17.39 50.90 -36.48
CA ARG A 57 16.95 52.23 -36.89
C ARG A 57 18.12 53.09 -37.38
N LEU A 58 19.19 53.19 -36.60
CA LEU A 58 20.36 53.99 -36.98
C LEU A 58 21.05 53.48 -38.26
N ARG A 59 21.04 52.17 -38.50
CA ARG A 59 21.68 51.54 -39.65
C ARG A 59 20.87 51.66 -40.95
N PHE A 60 19.56 51.47 -40.88
CA PHE A 60 18.69 51.39 -42.06
C PHE A 60 17.84 52.63 -42.29
N LEU A 61 17.56 53.41 -41.24
CA LEU A 61 16.76 54.63 -41.27
C LEU A 61 17.46 55.78 -40.51
N PRO A 62 18.69 56.17 -40.87
CA PRO A 62 19.48 57.14 -40.10
C PRO A 62 18.83 58.54 -39.99
N SER A 63 17.95 58.90 -40.94
CA SER A 63 17.21 60.18 -40.95
C SER A 63 15.95 60.18 -40.08
N SER A 64 15.58 59.04 -39.47
CA SER A 64 14.42 58.93 -38.58
C SER A 64 14.73 59.45 -37.17
N THR A 65 13.68 59.79 -36.41
CA THR A 65 13.80 60.21 -35.01
C THR A 65 13.78 59.02 -34.05
N ALA A 66 14.23 59.22 -32.80
CA ALA A 66 14.10 58.22 -31.75
C ALA A 66 12.63 57.86 -31.43
N GLY A 67 11.69 58.79 -31.67
CA GLY A 67 10.26 58.57 -31.48
C GLY A 67 9.70 57.42 -32.32
N LEU A 68 10.34 57.11 -33.45
CA LEU A 68 9.95 55.99 -34.31
C LEU A 68 10.05 54.62 -33.61
N GLU A 69 10.98 54.47 -32.66
CA GLU A 69 11.12 53.26 -31.86
C GLU A 69 9.87 53.10 -30.98
N ALA A 70 9.46 54.17 -30.29
CA ALA A 70 8.25 54.18 -29.46
C ALA A 70 6.99 53.97 -30.32
N ASP A 71 6.89 54.62 -31.48
CA ASP A 71 5.78 54.41 -32.40
C ASP A 71 5.63 52.95 -32.80
N LEU A 72 6.75 52.23 -33.05
CA LEU A 72 6.71 50.80 -33.33
C LEU A 72 6.18 50.01 -32.12
N CYS A 73 6.65 50.33 -30.92
CA CYS A 73 6.25 49.64 -29.68
C CYS A 73 4.76 49.72 -29.38
N PHE A 74 4.13 50.83 -29.75
CA PHE A 74 2.70 51.06 -29.58
C PHE A 74 1.89 50.81 -30.85
N SER A 75 2.51 50.23 -31.88
CA SER A 75 1.84 49.89 -33.13
C SER A 75 1.08 48.56 -33.01
N PRO A 76 0.05 48.32 -33.84
CA PRO A 76 -0.64 47.03 -33.88
C PRO A 76 0.21 45.90 -34.49
N LEU A 77 1.46 46.19 -34.90
CA LEU A 77 2.40 45.17 -35.39
C LEU A 77 3.11 44.44 -34.24
N VAL A 78 2.93 44.90 -33.00
CA VAL A 78 3.57 44.37 -31.80
C VAL A 78 2.55 43.61 -30.96
N GLU A 79 2.87 42.35 -30.67
CA GLU A 79 2.06 41.48 -29.81
C GLU A 79 2.26 41.84 -28.34
N ALA A 80 3.51 42.03 -27.94
CA ALA A 80 3.89 42.28 -26.55
C ALA A 80 5.15 43.16 -26.44
N VAL A 81 5.16 44.02 -25.42
CA VAL A 81 6.33 44.81 -25.02
C VAL A 81 6.65 44.51 -23.57
N GLY A 82 7.80 43.91 -23.32
CA GLY A 82 8.36 43.68 -22.00
C GLY A 82 9.44 44.71 -21.64
N GLY A 83 9.90 44.69 -20.39
CA GLY A 83 10.92 45.64 -19.91
C GLY A 83 12.27 45.54 -20.65
N ARG A 84 12.55 44.42 -21.32
CA ARG A 84 13.81 44.18 -22.05
C ARG A 84 13.64 43.75 -23.51
N ALA A 85 12.41 43.46 -23.93
CA ALA A 85 12.17 42.85 -25.23
C ALA A 85 10.86 43.33 -25.85
N LEU A 86 10.84 43.43 -27.16
CA LEU A 86 9.68 43.70 -28.00
C LEU A 86 9.43 42.47 -28.88
N LEU A 87 8.17 42.12 -29.04
CA LEU A 87 7.77 40.95 -29.82
C LEU A 87 6.75 41.37 -30.87
N LEU A 88 7.09 41.15 -32.14
CA LEU A 88 6.16 41.38 -33.24
C LEU A 88 5.06 40.32 -33.25
N ASP A 89 3.86 40.73 -33.63
CA ASP A 89 2.77 39.81 -33.94
C ASP A 89 3.19 38.82 -35.03
N ARG A 90 2.82 37.54 -34.86
CA ARG A 90 3.28 36.44 -35.72
C ARG A 90 2.87 36.67 -37.17
N GLU A 91 1.60 36.99 -37.40
CA GLU A 91 1.05 37.20 -38.74
C GLU A 91 1.62 38.49 -39.35
N ALA A 92 1.79 39.54 -38.53
CA ALA A 92 2.39 40.79 -38.99
C ALA A 92 3.85 40.60 -39.41
N ALA A 93 4.66 39.89 -38.62
CA ALA A 93 6.05 39.59 -38.94
C ALA A 93 6.17 38.78 -40.24
N GLU A 94 5.30 37.79 -40.46
CA GLU A 94 5.27 37.00 -41.69
C GLU A 94 4.91 37.83 -42.94
N ALA A 95 3.89 38.69 -42.82
CA ALA A 95 3.52 39.61 -43.90
C ALA A 95 4.64 40.61 -44.22
N LEU A 96 5.31 41.17 -43.19
CA LEU A 96 6.46 42.07 -43.34
C LEU A 96 7.64 41.38 -44.04
N ARG A 97 7.95 40.12 -43.67
CA ARG A 97 9.01 39.33 -44.32
C ARG A 97 8.71 39.04 -45.79
N SER A 98 7.47 38.67 -46.10
CA SER A 98 7.02 38.41 -47.48
C SER A 98 7.11 39.65 -48.36
N ARG A 99 6.72 40.81 -47.80
CA ARG A 99 6.84 42.12 -48.45
C ARG A 99 8.30 42.50 -48.67
N LEU A 100 9.17 42.31 -47.67
CA LEU A 100 10.61 42.59 -47.75
C LEU A 100 11.29 41.73 -48.83
N MET A 101 10.97 40.44 -48.90
CA MET A 101 11.48 39.50 -49.90
C MET A 101 11.14 39.95 -51.33
N THR A 102 9.90 40.36 -51.55
CA THR A 102 9.40 40.81 -52.86
C THR A 102 10.00 42.16 -53.26
N ARG A 103 10.15 43.08 -52.30
CA ARG A 103 10.60 44.46 -52.55
C ARG A 103 12.09 44.56 -52.83
N SER A 104 12.94 43.92 -52.02
CA SER A 104 14.40 44.08 -52.14
C SER A 104 15.19 42.91 -51.56
N PRO A 105 15.57 41.92 -52.39
CA PRO A 105 16.44 40.82 -51.97
C PRO A 105 17.81 41.27 -51.44
N ARG A 106 18.32 42.41 -51.92
CA ARG A 106 19.59 42.99 -51.43
C ARG A 106 19.45 43.56 -50.02
N LEU A 107 18.35 44.25 -49.73
CA LEU A 107 18.07 44.77 -48.39
C LEU A 107 17.85 43.62 -47.41
N LEU A 108 17.10 42.59 -47.83
CA LEU A 108 16.88 41.37 -47.05
C LEU A 108 18.20 40.71 -46.60
N ARG A 109 19.20 40.58 -47.50
CA ARG A 109 20.54 40.08 -47.13
C ARG A 109 21.26 40.99 -46.13
N ARG A 110 21.23 42.32 -46.35
CA ARG A 110 21.86 43.28 -45.42
C ARG A 110 21.23 43.23 -44.03
N ILE A 111 19.91 43.04 -43.95
CA ILE A 111 19.19 42.87 -42.68
C ILE A 111 19.63 41.57 -42.02
N ARG A 112 19.69 40.45 -42.76
CA ARG A 112 20.20 39.17 -42.23
C ARG A 112 21.60 39.31 -41.65
N ASP A 113 22.53 39.93 -42.39
CA ASP A 113 23.92 40.10 -41.94
C ASP A 113 23.97 40.96 -40.66
N PHE A 114 23.15 42.02 -40.60
CA PHE A 114 22.99 42.84 -39.40
C PHE A 114 22.41 42.04 -38.22
N THR A 115 21.35 41.25 -38.43
CA THR A 115 20.75 40.42 -37.38
C THR A 115 21.77 39.42 -36.84
N ALA A 116 22.52 38.75 -37.72
CA ALA A 116 23.55 37.79 -37.34
C ALA A 116 24.71 38.45 -36.56
N GLU A 117 25.10 39.68 -36.92
CA GLU A 117 26.12 40.46 -36.22
C GLU A 117 25.65 40.86 -34.80
N GLU A 118 24.47 41.47 -34.70
CA GLU A 118 23.93 41.93 -33.42
C GLU A 118 23.58 40.79 -32.48
N HIS A 119 23.07 39.67 -33.01
CA HIS A 119 22.74 38.48 -32.25
C HIS A 119 23.87 37.44 -32.20
N ALA A 120 25.10 37.81 -32.55
CA ALA A 120 26.25 36.90 -32.44
C ALA A 120 26.40 36.32 -31.02
N ARG A 121 26.00 37.08 -29.99
CA ARG A 121 26.00 36.71 -28.57
C ARG A 121 24.62 36.33 -28.01
N ALA A 122 23.57 36.33 -28.82
CA ALA A 122 22.24 35.93 -28.37
C ALA A 122 22.21 34.43 -28.00
N PRO A 123 21.24 33.99 -27.16
CA PRO A 123 21.04 32.59 -26.85
C PRO A 123 20.96 31.75 -28.13
N ARG A 124 21.53 30.54 -28.11
CA ARG A 124 21.65 29.68 -29.31
C ARG A 124 20.33 29.47 -30.03
N ILE A 125 19.22 29.35 -29.28
CA ILE A 125 17.88 29.16 -29.83
C ILE A 125 17.35 30.36 -30.61
N VAL A 126 17.69 31.59 -30.20
CA VAL A 126 17.30 32.81 -30.93
C VAL A 126 17.94 32.78 -32.31
N ARG A 127 19.26 32.53 -32.36
CA ARG A 127 20.01 32.42 -33.61
C ARG A 127 19.50 31.27 -34.47
N PHE A 128 19.18 30.13 -33.87
CA PHE A 128 18.56 28.99 -34.55
C PHE A 128 17.24 29.37 -35.22
N CYS A 129 16.31 30.01 -34.49
CA CYS A 129 15.03 30.43 -35.06
C CYS A 129 15.24 31.44 -36.20
N GLU A 130 16.21 32.34 -36.08
CA GLU A 130 16.57 33.29 -37.13
C GLU A 130 17.17 32.61 -38.37
N GLU A 131 17.99 31.58 -38.20
CA GLU A 131 18.50 30.74 -39.29
C GLU A 131 17.36 29.98 -40.00
N LEU A 132 16.37 29.48 -39.25
CA LEU A 132 15.19 28.84 -39.83
C LEU A 132 14.34 29.83 -40.62
N LEU A 133 14.06 31.00 -40.03
CA LEU A 133 13.35 32.10 -40.71
C LEU A 133 14.06 32.49 -42.01
N TRP A 134 15.39 32.56 -42.00
CA TRP A 134 16.17 32.86 -43.19
C TRP A 134 16.08 31.74 -44.24
N SER A 135 16.28 30.49 -43.84
CA SER A 135 16.29 29.33 -44.75
C SER A 135 14.99 29.28 -45.54
N ASP A 136 13.89 29.55 -44.84
CA ASP A 136 12.53 29.59 -45.36
C ASP A 136 12.30 30.72 -46.39
N LEU A 137 12.81 31.93 -46.13
CA LEU A 137 12.69 33.08 -47.04
C LEU A 137 13.65 33.00 -48.24
N SER A 138 14.78 32.32 -48.09
CA SER A 138 15.78 32.22 -49.16
C SER A 138 15.31 31.36 -50.35
N GLY A 139 14.28 30.52 -50.14
CA GLY A 139 13.77 29.60 -51.17
C GLY A 139 14.81 28.59 -51.67
N SER A 140 15.90 28.38 -50.92
CA SER A 140 16.97 27.49 -51.33
C SER A 140 16.46 26.05 -51.46
N PRO A 141 16.81 25.30 -52.51
CA PRO A 141 16.51 23.87 -52.58
C PRO A 141 17.17 23.08 -51.42
N THR A 142 18.19 23.65 -50.76
CA THR A 142 18.80 23.07 -49.55
C THR A 142 18.06 23.40 -48.25
N ALA A 143 17.04 24.29 -48.29
CA ALA A 143 16.39 24.82 -47.09
C ALA A 143 15.86 23.71 -46.18
N ARG A 144 15.29 22.64 -46.75
CA ARG A 144 14.80 21.49 -45.97
C ARG A 144 15.94 20.78 -45.21
N THR A 145 17.08 20.58 -45.86
CA THR A 145 18.28 19.99 -45.26
C THR A 145 18.89 20.91 -44.20
N ASP A 146 18.86 22.22 -44.43
CA ASP A 146 19.39 23.22 -43.50
C ASP A 146 18.49 23.32 -42.25
N VAL A 147 17.16 23.33 -42.42
CA VAL A 147 16.17 23.25 -41.32
C VAL A 147 16.40 21.99 -40.48
N ALA A 148 16.50 20.83 -41.11
CA ALA A 148 16.76 19.56 -40.44
C ALA A 148 18.09 19.58 -39.67
N ARG A 149 19.16 20.10 -40.26
CA ARG A 149 20.48 20.21 -39.62
C ARG A 149 20.42 21.08 -38.38
N SER A 150 19.84 22.27 -38.50
CA SER A 150 19.74 23.23 -37.41
C SER A 150 18.84 22.68 -36.28
N ALA A 151 17.71 22.04 -36.61
CA ALA A 151 16.81 21.47 -35.61
C ALA A 151 17.48 20.33 -34.83
N ARG A 152 18.24 19.46 -35.52
CA ARG A 152 19.05 18.43 -34.85
C ARG A 152 20.14 19.00 -33.96
N GLN A 153 20.70 20.17 -34.26
CA GLN A 153 21.66 20.83 -33.36
C GLN A 153 20.98 21.30 -32.06
N VAL A 154 19.76 21.82 -32.14
CA VAL A 154 18.97 22.18 -30.95
C VAL A 154 18.58 20.94 -30.17
N LEU A 155 18.12 19.88 -30.83
CA LEU A 155 17.83 18.59 -30.17
C LEU A 155 19.04 18.05 -29.43
N ARG A 156 20.24 18.08 -30.04
CA ARG A 156 21.48 17.69 -29.36
C ARG A 156 21.80 18.57 -28.16
N ALA A 157 21.52 19.86 -28.23
CA ALA A 157 21.72 20.78 -27.11
C ALA A 157 20.70 20.55 -25.97
N LEU A 158 19.45 20.22 -26.29
CA LEU A 158 18.42 19.84 -25.32
C LEU A 158 18.70 18.48 -24.66
N ALA A 159 19.27 17.55 -25.44
CA ALA A 159 19.62 16.19 -25.04
C ALA A 159 20.96 16.09 -24.29
N ALA A 160 21.84 17.11 -24.42
CA ALA A 160 23.18 17.04 -23.85
C ALA A 160 23.11 16.77 -22.33
N PRO A 161 23.75 15.70 -21.83
CA PRO A 161 24.03 15.59 -20.42
C PRO A 161 24.97 16.74 -20.02
N GLY A 162 24.86 17.23 -18.79
CA GLY A 162 25.89 18.12 -18.25
C GLY A 162 27.27 17.44 -18.38
N PRO A 163 28.38 18.19 -18.58
CA PRO A 163 29.73 17.65 -18.71
C PRO A 163 30.15 16.64 -17.63
N ASP A 164 29.52 16.66 -16.46
CA ASP A 164 29.77 15.71 -15.38
C ASP A 164 28.70 14.60 -15.36
N GLY A 165 29.11 13.38 -15.75
CA GLY A 165 28.24 12.21 -15.79
C GLY A 165 27.60 11.86 -14.44
N PRO A 166 26.53 11.03 -14.46
CA PRO A 166 25.67 10.79 -13.29
C PRO A 166 26.39 10.20 -12.07
N GLU A 167 27.50 9.50 -12.24
CA GLU A 167 28.17 8.76 -11.16
C GLU A 167 29.12 9.61 -10.29
N ARG A 168 29.52 10.80 -10.73
CA ARG A 168 30.42 11.69 -9.95
C ARG A 168 29.69 12.81 -9.21
N SER A 169 28.40 12.99 -9.46
CA SER A 169 27.70 14.23 -9.13
C SER A 169 26.91 14.24 -7.82
N GLU A 170 26.72 13.10 -7.14
CA GLU A 170 26.03 13.09 -5.84
C GLU A 170 26.82 13.82 -4.73
N ALA A 171 28.11 14.06 -4.92
CA ALA A 171 28.99 14.61 -3.89
C ALA A 171 29.22 16.15 -3.96
N THR A 172 28.96 16.83 -5.07
CA THR A 172 29.43 18.24 -5.27
C THR A 172 28.33 19.29 -5.48
N GLY A 173 27.07 18.93 -5.72
CA GLY A 173 25.96 19.90 -5.84
C GLY A 173 26.01 20.83 -7.07
N GLU A 174 26.96 20.64 -7.99
CA GLU A 174 27.15 21.49 -9.19
C GLU A 174 26.20 21.13 -10.37
N THR A 175 25.40 20.06 -10.26
CA THR A 175 24.55 19.55 -11.35
C THR A 175 23.32 20.39 -11.66
N GLU A 176 22.88 21.27 -10.75
CA GLU A 176 21.63 22.01 -10.96
C GLU A 176 21.70 23.04 -12.09
N ASP A 177 22.89 23.59 -12.37
CA ASP A 177 23.02 24.73 -13.29
C ASP A 177 22.98 24.33 -14.77
N ASP A 178 23.52 23.16 -15.14
CA ASP A 178 23.46 22.67 -16.53
C ASP A 178 22.04 22.26 -16.93
N ASP A 179 21.29 21.64 -16.01
CA ASP A 179 19.90 21.28 -16.29
C ASP A 179 19.01 22.51 -16.44
N ARG A 180 19.24 23.55 -15.64
CA ARG A 180 18.58 24.85 -15.81
C ARG A 180 18.84 25.45 -17.18
N ALA A 181 20.08 25.37 -17.70
CA ALA A 181 20.41 25.92 -19.02
C ALA A 181 19.64 25.22 -20.16
N ALA A 182 19.52 23.89 -20.11
CA ALA A 182 18.77 23.15 -21.12
C ALA A 182 17.24 23.29 -20.95
N ASP A 183 16.75 23.52 -19.73
CA ASP A 183 15.33 23.87 -19.52
C ASP A 183 15.00 25.26 -20.01
N ASP A 184 15.88 26.23 -19.77
CA ASP A 184 15.75 27.57 -20.32
C ASP A 184 15.79 27.50 -21.85
N LEU A 185 16.67 26.67 -22.44
CA LEU A 185 16.66 26.39 -23.87
C LEU A 185 15.31 25.85 -24.34
N GLY A 186 14.71 24.90 -23.61
CA GLY A 186 13.38 24.35 -23.89
C GLY A 186 12.27 25.41 -23.79
N ARG A 187 12.31 26.28 -22.79
CA ARG A 187 11.33 27.39 -22.61
C ARG A 187 11.40 28.35 -23.79
N TRP A 188 12.61 28.74 -24.16
CA TRP A 188 12.83 29.61 -25.30
C TRP A 188 12.46 28.93 -26.62
N ALA A 189 12.72 27.62 -26.77
CA ALA A 189 12.33 26.86 -27.94
C ALA A 189 10.80 26.87 -28.10
N LEU A 190 10.03 26.54 -27.07
CA LEU A 190 8.56 26.62 -27.13
C LEU A 190 8.06 28.03 -27.43
N HIS A 191 8.71 29.05 -26.87
CA HIS A 191 8.34 30.45 -27.12
C HIS A 191 8.60 30.90 -28.57
N TYR A 192 9.78 30.59 -29.14
CA TYR A 192 10.15 31.08 -30.47
C TYR A 192 9.69 30.15 -31.60
N VAL A 193 9.68 28.83 -31.42
CA VAL A 193 9.30 27.87 -32.47
C VAL A 193 7.85 28.08 -32.89
N ALA A 194 6.93 28.32 -31.95
CA ALA A 194 5.52 28.61 -32.26
C ALA A 194 5.30 29.83 -33.17
N ARG A 195 6.33 30.69 -33.32
CA ARG A 195 6.32 31.91 -34.13
C ARG A 195 6.98 31.73 -35.50
N LEU A 196 7.50 30.53 -35.79
CA LEU A 196 8.02 30.22 -37.11
C LEU A 196 6.87 30.11 -38.12
N PRO A 197 7.15 30.36 -39.42
CA PRO A 197 6.18 30.17 -40.50
C PRO A 197 5.62 28.75 -40.51
N GLU A 198 4.36 28.60 -40.89
CA GLU A 198 3.63 27.32 -40.87
C GLU A 198 4.38 26.22 -41.64
N ARG A 199 4.96 26.55 -42.80
CA ARG A 199 5.79 25.65 -43.60
C ARG A 199 7.03 25.08 -42.88
N VAL A 200 7.56 25.79 -41.90
CA VAL A 200 8.68 25.33 -41.06
C VAL A 200 8.16 24.48 -39.90
N LEU A 201 7.02 24.86 -39.30
CA LEU A 201 6.36 24.11 -38.23
C LEU A 201 5.94 22.70 -38.67
N LEU A 202 5.58 22.52 -39.95
CA LEU A 202 5.23 21.22 -40.52
C LEU A 202 6.44 20.26 -40.71
N HIS A 203 7.66 20.69 -40.39
CA HIS A 203 8.84 19.85 -40.51
C HIS A 203 9.02 18.96 -39.27
N ASP A 204 9.19 17.65 -39.47
CA ASP A 204 9.25 16.66 -38.38
C ASP A 204 10.34 16.98 -37.34
N ASP A 205 11.53 17.42 -37.77
CA ASP A 205 12.61 17.80 -36.84
C ASP A 205 12.23 19.01 -35.94
N VAL A 206 11.37 19.92 -36.40
CA VAL A 206 10.88 21.07 -35.63
C VAL A 206 9.81 20.64 -34.63
N LEU A 207 8.90 19.75 -35.03
CA LEU A 207 7.97 19.09 -34.13
C LEU A 207 8.73 18.33 -33.03
N HIS A 208 9.80 17.62 -33.37
CA HIS A 208 10.65 16.94 -32.40
C HIS A 208 11.26 17.91 -31.38
N VAL A 209 11.70 19.11 -31.80
CA VAL A 209 12.18 20.15 -30.88
C VAL A 209 11.08 20.57 -29.91
N GLN A 210 9.85 20.74 -30.38
CA GLN A 210 8.71 21.10 -29.52
C GLN A 210 8.37 19.97 -28.54
N VAL A 211 8.27 18.73 -29.01
CA VAL A 211 7.99 17.55 -28.17
C VAL A 211 9.07 17.39 -27.10
N ALA A 212 10.35 17.43 -27.50
CA ALA A 212 11.48 17.35 -26.58
C ALA A 212 11.48 18.49 -25.55
N SER A 213 11.13 19.70 -25.97
CA SER A 213 11.05 20.86 -25.06
C SER A 213 9.88 20.75 -24.08
N CYS A 214 8.69 20.31 -24.53
CA CYS A 214 7.55 20.03 -23.67
C CYS A 214 7.87 18.94 -22.66
N GLU A 215 8.43 17.82 -23.13
CA GLU A 215 8.83 16.69 -22.30
C GLU A 215 9.80 17.09 -21.20
N ARG A 216 10.83 17.86 -21.56
CA ARG A 216 11.83 18.37 -20.62
C ARG A 216 11.23 19.29 -19.57
N LEU A 217 10.20 20.07 -19.93
CA LEU A 217 9.51 21.00 -19.05
C LEU A 217 8.31 20.40 -18.30
N GLY A 218 7.99 19.12 -18.52
CA GLY A 218 6.82 18.48 -17.92
C GLY A 218 5.49 19.04 -18.44
N LEU A 219 5.46 19.53 -19.68
CA LEU A 219 4.29 20.04 -20.38
C LEU A 219 3.77 18.99 -21.37
N GLU A 220 2.46 19.00 -21.64
CA GLU A 220 1.93 18.20 -22.76
C GLU A 220 2.43 18.75 -24.10
N PRO A 221 2.84 17.89 -25.05
CA PRO A 221 3.17 18.33 -26.38
C PRO A 221 1.91 18.90 -27.06
N PRO A 222 2.08 19.88 -27.97
CA PRO A 222 0.96 20.34 -28.78
C PRO A 222 0.40 19.16 -29.61
N PRO A 223 -0.93 19.11 -29.86
CA PRO A 223 -1.48 18.13 -30.78
C PRO A 223 -0.78 18.27 -32.13
N ASP A 224 -0.38 17.16 -32.75
CA ASP A 224 0.28 17.24 -34.05
C ASP A 224 -0.73 17.85 -35.05
N PRO A 225 -0.39 18.97 -35.71
CA PRO A 225 -1.30 19.64 -36.65
C PRO A 225 -1.70 18.76 -37.84
N LEU A 226 -1.04 17.62 -38.04
CA LEU A 226 -1.30 16.64 -39.10
C LEU A 226 -1.98 15.36 -38.57
N ASP A 227 -2.36 15.32 -37.29
CA ASP A 227 -2.66 14.10 -36.52
C ASP A 227 -4.10 13.59 -36.67
N VAL A 228 -4.42 13.14 -37.88
CA VAL A 228 -5.43 12.09 -38.06
C VAL A 228 -4.78 10.76 -38.46
N GLU A 229 -3.54 10.76 -39.00
CA GLU A 229 -2.94 9.54 -39.58
C GLU A 229 -1.43 9.36 -39.36
N ARG A 230 -0.75 10.22 -38.59
CA ARG A 230 0.70 10.05 -38.39
C ARG A 230 0.99 9.02 -37.27
N PRO A 231 1.94 8.09 -37.48
CA PRO A 231 2.21 7.06 -36.51
C PRO A 231 2.95 7.64 -35.28
N ALA A 232 2.42 7.32 -34.09
CA ALA A 232 2.99 7.55 -32.75
C ALA A 232 4.53 7.44 -32.57
N PRO A 233 5.30 6.58 -33.29
CA PRO A 233 6.75 6.46 -33.15
C PRO A 233 7.58 7.77 -33.21
N GLY A 234 7.14 8.80 -33.94
CA GLY A 234 7.89 10.06 -34.04
C GLY A 234 7.95 10.83 -32.71
N VAL A 235 6.82 10.89 -32.01
CA VAL A 235 6.70 11.58 -30.71
C VAL A 235 7.52 10.86 -29.65
N SER A 236 7.44 9.53 -29.58
CA SER A 236 8.22 8.72 -28.63
C SER A 236 9.73 8.87 -28.86
N ALA A 237 10.19 8.86 -30.11
CA ALA A 237 11.60 9.07 -30.44
C ALA A 237 12.10 10.45 -30.00
N ALA A 238 11.29 11.51 -30.16
CA ALA A 238 11.65 12.85 -29.72
C ALA A 238 11.71 12.99 -28.20
N ARG A 239 10.80 12.35 -27.47
CA ARG A 239 10.82 12.30 -25.98
C ARG A 239 12.07 11.59 -25.47
N ALA A 240 12.39 10.42 -26.06
CA ALA A 240 13.55 9.62 -25.67
C ALA A 240 14.88 10.39 -25.77
N LEU A 241 14.99 11.42 -26.63
CA LEU A 241 16.20 12.25 -26.75
C LEU A 241 16.52 13.07 -25.49
N VAL A 242 15.51 13.51 -24.74
CA VAL A 242 15.70 14.35 -23.54
C VAL A 242 15.49 13.59 -22.24
N GLN A 243 14.98 12.37 -22.33
CA GLN A 243 14.84 11.49 -21.19
C GLN A 243 16.21 11.00 -20.72
N ARG A 244 16.35 10.94 -19.41
CA ARG A 244 17.49 10.37 -18.71
C ARG A 244 16.99 9.22 -17.84
N PRO A 245 17.87 8.27 -17.47
CA PRO A 245 17.53 7.28 -16.46
C PRO A 245 17.20 7.98 -15.14
N VAL A 246 15.95 7.88 -14.70
CA VAL A 246 15.48 8.38 -13.42
C VAL A 246 15.17 7.18 -12.52
N ALA A 247 15.72 7.18 -11.31
CA ALA A 247 15.40 6.19 -10.31
C ALA A 247 13.98 6.42 -9.77
N VAL A 248 13.15 5.39 -9.84
CA VAL A 248 11.82 5.33 -9.24
C VAL A 248 11.82 4.18 -8.25
N GLY A 249 11.29 4.40 -7.05
CA GLY A 249 11.09 3.33 -6.06
C GLY A 249 9.77 2.63 -6.35
N ALA A 250 9.81 1.33 -6.57
CA ALA A 250 8.64 0.48 -6.71
C ALA A 250 8.49 -0.42 -5.49
N VAL A 251 7.35 -0.35 -4.82
CA VAL A 251 6.98 -1.17 -3.67
C VAL A 251 5.71 -1.92 -4.01
N ALA A 252 5.77 -3.24 -4.05
CA ALA A 252 4.57 -4.04 -4.10
C ALA A 252 3.89 -4.04 -2.73
N GLN A 253 2.57 -3.90 -2.72
CA GLN A 253 1.73 -3.98 -1.52
C GLN A 253 0.67 -5.06 -1.70
N SER A 254 0.03 -5.47 -0.61
CA SER A 254 -1.08 -6.43 -0.63
C SER A 254 -2.26 -5.95 -1.49
N ASP A 255 -2.37 -4.64 -1.73
CA ASP A 255 -3.43 -4.09 -2.57
C ASP A 255 -3.01 -3.59 -3.95
N GLY A 256 -1.72 -3.64 -4.30
CA GLY A 256 -1.23 -3.20 -5.61
C GLY A 256 0.23 -2.77 -5.59
N ILE A 257 0.55 -1.62 -6.19
CA ILE A 257 1.91 -1.07 -6.23
C ILE A 257 1.93 0.40 -5.79
N VAL A 258 2.96 0.76 -5.03
CA VAL A 258 3.33 2.14 -4.75
C VAL A 258 4.60 2.47 -5.53
N LEU A 259 4.50 3.49 -6.37
CA LEU A 259 5.63 4.08 -7.09
C LEU A 259 5.99 5.40 -6.42
N SER A 260 7.28 5.67 -6.23
CA SER A 260 7.75 6.86 -5.51
C SER A 260 8.95 7.49 -6.20
N ARG A 261 8.97 8.83 -6.22
CA ARG A 261 10.08 9.63 -6.70
C ARG A 261 10.33 10.80 -5.73
N PRO A 262 11.49 10.89 -5.06
CA PRO A 262 12.60 9.93 -5.09
C PRO A 262 12.18 8.53 -4.58
N PRO A 263 12.96 7.47 -4.86
CA PRO A 263 12.66 6.15 -4.33
C PRO A 263 12.54 6.18 -2.81
N ALA A 264 11.40 5.70 -2.29
CA ALA A 264 11.24 5.50 -0.85
C ALA A 264 12.30 4.52 -0.30
N ALA A 265 12.63 4.65 0.98
CA ALA A 265 13.53 3.72 1.65
C ALA A 265 12.99 2.28 1.53
N GLY A 266 13.89 1.31 1.26
CA GLY A 266 13.51 -0.09 1.05
C GLY A 266 12.83 -0.40 -0.29
N ALA A 267 12.47 0.60 -1.11
CA ALA A 267 11.81 0.36 -2.39
C ALA A 267 12.76 -0.25 -3.45
N LYS A 268 12.25 -1.18 -4.26
CA LYS A 268 12.97 -1.70 -5.43
C LYS A 268 13.22 -0.54 -6.41
N ARG A 269 14.48 -0.18 -6.60
CA ARG A 269 14.86 0.89 -7.53
C ARG A 269 14.74 0.41 -8.97
N ILE A 270 13.81 0.98 -9.72
CA ILE A 270 13.71 0.83 -11.17
C ILE A 270 14.27 2.07 -11.85
N HIS A 271 14.85 1.91 -13.04
CA HIS A 271 15.39 3.03 -13.82
C HIS A 271 14.56 3.20 -15.07
N ALA A 272 13.83 4.31 -15.13
CA ALA A 272 12.94 4.62 -16.24
C ALA A 272 13.43 5.86 -17.00
N GLY A 273 13.20 5.87 -18.32
CA GLY A 273 13.34 7.08 -19.12
C GLY A 273 12.38 8.15 -18.61
N GLY A 274 12.91 9.29 -18.17
CA GLY A 274 12.11 10.42 -17.72
C GLY A 274 12.91 11.70 -17.66
N THR A 275 12.26 12.79 -17.28
CA THR A 275 12.90 14.09 -17.08
C THR A 275 12.92 14.43 -15.60
N ARG A 276 13.57 15.54 -15.23
CA ARG A 276 13.56 16.01 -13.82
C ARG A 276 12.15 16.23 -13.27
N HIS A 277 11.16 16.45 -14.14
CA HIS A 277 9.80 16.74 -13.75
C HIS A 277 8.91 15.51 -13.77
N ARG A 278 9.04 14.64 -14.78
CA ARG A 278 8.07 13.57 -15.03
C ARG A 278 8.73 12.28 -15.48
N VAL A 279 8.21 11.15 -15.00
CA VAL A 279 8.53 9.80 -15.47
C VAL A 279 7.25 9.16 -15.96
N ARG A 280 7.30 8.40 -17.04
CA ARG A 280 6.15 7.62 -17.52
C ARG A 280 6.43 6.12 -17.50
N LEU A 281 5.49 5.38 -16.97
CA LEU A 281 5.56 3.93 -16.79
C LEU A 281 4.28 3.31 -17.29
N ASP A 282 4.39 2.17 -17.95
CA ASP A 282 3.27 1.32 -18.31
C ASP A 282 3.20 0.18 -17.31
N VAL A 283 2.01 -0.08 -16.76
CA VAL A 283 1.81 -1.18 -15.81
C VAL A 283 0.85 -2.18 -16.39
N THR A 284 1.27 -3.44 -16.43
CA THR A 284 0.42 -4.58 -16.79
C THR A 284 0.42 -5.58 -15.63
N SER A 285 -0.65 -6.36 -15.51
CA SER A 285 -0.65 -7.53 -14.62
C SER A 285 -0.50 -8.78 -15.47
N PRO A 286 0.51 -9.64 -15.22
CA PRO A 286 0.63 -10.93 -15.89
C PRO A 286 -0.44 -11.92 -15.41
N LEU A 287 -1.28 -11.56 -14.43
CA LEU A 287 -2.47 -12.34 -14.08
C LEU A 287 -3.64 -12.07 -15.02
N ALA A 288 -3.67 -10.96 -15.77
CA ALA A 288 -4.70 -10.73 -16.76
C ALA A 288 -4.30 -11.34 -18.12
N GLY A 289 -5.27 -11.97 -18.80
CA GLY A 289 -5.10 -12.37 -20.21
C GLY A 289 -5.16 -11.19 -21.20
N TRP A 290 -5.45 -9.97 -20.73
CA TRP A 290 -5.61 -8.77 -21.54
C TRP A 290 -4.42 -7.80 -21.36
N PRO A 291 -3.91 -7.19 -22.46
CA PRO A 291 -2.59 -6.56 -22.44
C PRO A 291 -2.59 -5.03 -22.39
N GLU A 292 -3.73 -4.32 -22.30
CA GLU A 292 -3.68 -2.85 -22.35
C GLU A 292 -2.94 -2.29 -21.13
N PRO A 293 -1.74 -1.70 -21.32
CA PRO A 293 -0.97 -1.17 -20.22
C PRO A 293 -1.65 0.05 -19.63
N VAL A 294 -1.62 0.12 -18.30
CA VAL A 294 -2.06 1.31 -17.57
C VAL A 294 -0.92 2.31 -17.59
N ARG A 295 -1.11 3.41 -18.32
CA ARG A 295 -0.14 4.48 -18.39
C ARG A 295 -0.14 5.31 -17.12
N LEU A 296 1.00 5.35 -16.44
CA LEU A 296 1.23 6.12 -15.22
C LEU A 296 2.21 7.25 -15.48
N GLU A 297 1.90 8.42 -14.91
CA GLU A 297 2.81 9.56 -14.87
C GLU A 297 3.18 9.86 -13.42
N LEU A 298 4.48 9.94 -13.14
CA LEU A 298 5.02 10.19 -11.80
C LEU A 298 5.88 11.45 -11.79
N ASP A 299 5.40 12.47 -11.10
CA ASP A 299 6.14 13.72 -10.93
C ASP A 299 7.25 13.60 -9.88
N ALA A 300 8.24 14.48 -9.91
CA ALA A 300 9.23 14.60 -8.84
C ALA A 300 8.58 14.99 -7.49
N GLY A 301 9.01 14.32 -6.41
CA GLY A 301 8.50 14.53 -5.06
C GLY A 301 7.14 13.88 -4.79
N ARG A 302 6.64 13.03 -5.71
CA ARG A 302 5.34 12.38 -5.56
C ARG A 302 5.46 10.87 -5.37
N SER A 303 4.45 10.33 -4.70
CA SER A 303 4.18 8.90 -4.64
C SER A 303 2.81 8.64 -5.25
N LEU A 304 2.71 7.55 -6.00
CA LEU A 304 1.51 7.11 -6.68
C LEU A 304 1.20 5.69 -6.22
N ARG A 305 0.01 5.50 -5.65
CA ARG A 305 -0.51 4.18 -5.30
C ARG A 305 -1.48 3.74 -6.38
N LEU A 306 -1.18 2.62 -7.02
CA LEU A 306 -2.05 1.98 -8.00
C LEU A 306 -2.52 0.64 -7.41
N PRO A 307 -3.71 0.58 -6.79
CA PRO A 307 -4.28 -0.68 -6.37
C PRO A 307 -4.62 -1.53 -7.60
N PHE A 308 -4.60 -2.85 -7.45
CA PHE A 308 -5.05 -3.80 -8.45
C PHE A 308 -6.04 -4.76 -7.84
N THR A 309 -7.19 -4.93 -8.48
CA THR A 309 -8.15 -5.98 -8.13
C THR A 309 -7.90 -7.18 -9.02
N VAL A 310 -7.79 -8.35 -8.43
CA VAL A 310 -7.64 -9.62 -9.15
C VAL A 310 -8.87 -10.48 -8.90
N VAL A 311 -9.39 -11.11 -9.96
CA VAL A 311 -10.46 -12.10 -9.87
C VAL A 311 -10.02 -13.37 -10.60
N GLN A 312 -9.98 -14.49 -9.90
CA GLN A 312 -9.61 -15.79 -10.45
C GLN A 312 -10.75 -16.79 -10.29
N ARG A 313 -10.97 -17.64 -11.31
CA ARG A 313 -11.80 -18.84 -11.18
C ARG A 313 -10.89 -20.06 -11.08
N ILE A 314 -11.09 -20.82 -10.01
CA ILE A 314 -10.36 -22.03 -9.69
C ILE A 314 -11.33 -23.19 -9.86
N GLY A 315 -11.00 -24.13 -10.74
CA GLY A 315 -11.80 -25.32 -10.99
C GLY A 315 -11.83 -26.27 -9.79
N PRO A 316 -12.68 -27.30 -9.81
CA PRO A 316 -12.85 -28.23 -8.70
C PRO A 316 -11.57 -29.02 -8.36
N ALA A 317 -10.67 -29.21 -9.34
CA ALA A 317 -9.37 -29.83 -9.12
C ALA A 317 -8.25 -28.80 -8.85
N GLY A 318 -8.58 -27.52 -8.61
CA GLY A 318 -7.65 -26.43 -8.26
C GLY A 318 -6.94 -25.77 -9.44
N GLU A 319 -7.29 -26.15 -10.67
CA GLU A 319 -6.79 -25.57 -11.90
C GLU A 319 -7.31 -24.13 -12.10
N LEU A 320 -6.47 -23.24 -12.61
CA LEU A 320 -6.88 -21.87 -12.93
C LEU A 320 -7.66 -21.86 -14.25
N GLU A 321 -8.97 -21.60 -14.19
CA GLU A 321 -9.85 -21.56 -15.37
C GLU A 321 -10.01 -20.16 -15.95
N MET A 322 -9.86 -19.11 -15.13
CA MET A 322 -10.03 -17.70 -15.53
C MET A 322 -9.17 -16.83 -14.61
N SER A 323 -8.57 -15.77 -15.16
CA SER A 323 -7.84 -14.77 -14.38
C SER A 323 -8.00 -13.39 -14.99
N LEU A 324 -8.41 -12.45 -14.15
CA LEU A 324 -8.72 -11.06 -14.46
C LEU A 324 -7.91 -10.16 -13.52
N ALA A 325 -7.45 -9.02 -14.03
CA ALA A 325 -6.86 -7.98 -13.19
C ALA A 325 -7.31 -6.60 -13.67
N HIS A 326 -7.76 -5.76 -12.74
CA HIS A 326 -8.17 -4.39 -12.98
C HIS A 326 -7.33 -3.40 -12.21
N PRO A 327 -6.87 -2.31 -12.85
CA PRO A 327 -6.35 -1.18 -12.10
C PRO A 327 -7.48 -0.55 -11.29
N GLY A 328 -7.20 -0.25 -10.02
CA GLY A 328 -8.17 0.23 -9.06
C GLY A 328 -8.49 -0.81 -7.98
N ALA A 329 -8.90 -0.31 -6.82
CA ALA A 329 -9.50 -1.11 -5.78
C ALA A 329 -10.99 -1.29 -6.12
N ALA A 330 -11.44 -2.54 -6.19
CA ALA A 330 -12.85 -2.84 -6.31
C ALA A 330 -13.52 -2.61 -4.96
N LEU A 331 -14.57 -1.80 -4.97
CA LEU A 331 -15.45 -1.64 -3.82
C LEU A 331 -16.29 -2.90 -3.60
N ASP A 332 -16.68 -3.55 -4.69
CA ASP A 332 -17.53 -4.73 -4.65
C ASP A 332 -17.32 -5.64 -5.87
N VAL A 333 -17.57 -6.93 -5.70
CA VAL A 333 -17.50 -7.94 -6.77
C VAL A 333 -18.70 -8.86 -6.68
N ALA A 334 -19.36 -9.12 -7.80
CA ALA A 334 -20.45 -10.07 -7.91
C ALA A 334 -20.17 -11.11 -8.99
N VAL A 335 -20.63 -12.34 -8.74
CA VAL A 335 -20.40 -13.50 -9.61
C VAL A 335 -21.73 -14.18 -9.92
N ALA A 336 -21.96 -14.52 -11.18
CA ALA A 336 -23.10 -15.31 -11.61
C ALA A 336 -22.82 -16.82 -11.43
N ASP A 337 -23.68 -17.50 -10.68
CA ASP A 337 -23.56 -18.91 -10.30
C ASP A 337 -23.72 -19.88 -11.50
N ARG A 338 -24.52 -19.50 -12.51
CA ARG A 338 -24.68 -20.25 -13.75
C ARG A 338 -24.51 -19.30 -14.93
N PRO A 339 -23.45 -19.40 -15.74
CA PRO A 339 -23.44 -18.65 -16.98
C PRO A 339 -24.66 -19.07 -17.80
N GLY A 340 -25.52 -18.11 -18.15
CA GLY A 340 -26.64 -18.38 -19.02
C GLY A 340 -26.17 -19.06 -20.30
N ALA A 341 -27.05 -19.82 -20.97
CA ALA A 341 -26.75 -20.34 -22.30
C ALA A 341 -26.46 -19.22 -23.33
N ASP A 342 -26.73 -17.97 -22.95
CA ASP A 342 -26.45 -16.77 -23.73
C ASP A 342 -24.96 -16.37 -23.65
N PRO A 343 -24.24 -16.34 -24.78
CA PRO A 343 -22.84 -15.92 -24.81
C PRO A 343 -22.62 -14.44 -24.40
N SER A 344 -23.68 -13.63 -24.29
CA SER A 344 -23.62 -12.24 -23.82
C SER A 344 -23.80 -12.08 -22.31
N ALA A 345 -24.05 -13.16 -21.56
CA ALA A 345 -24.20 -13.10 -20.10
C ALA A 345 -22.86 -12.74 -19.43
N ALA A 346 -22.93 -11.84 -18.44
CA ALA A 346 -21.79 -11.51 -17.61
C ALA A 346 -21.60 -12.58 -16.53
N HIS A 347 -20.39 -13.09 -16.39
CA HIS A 347 -20.04 -14.01 -15.31
C HIS A 347 -19.56 -13.29 -14.05
N CYS A 348 -18.86 -12.16 -14.23
CA CYS A 348 -18.34 -11.36 -13.12
C CYS A 348 -18.67 -9.87 -13.35
N ALA A 349 -19.01 -9.18 -12.28
CA ALA A 349 -19.16 -7.72 -12.24
C ALA A 349 -18.23 -7.15 -11.17
N VAL A 350 -17.41 -6.18 -11.55
CA VAL A 350 -16.47 -5.50 -10.66
C VAL A 350 -16.88 -4.04 -10.54
N LEU A 351 -17.17 -3.59 -9.32
CA LEU A 351 -17.48 -2.19 -9.01
C LEU A 351 -16.19 -1.47 -8.62
N LEU A 352 -15.75 -0.53 -9.46
CA LEU A 352 -14.55 0.27 -9.24
C LEU A 352 -14.83 1.50 -8.35
N ALA A 353 -13.77 2.06 -7.76
CA ALA A 353 -13.84 3.23 -6.88
C ALA A 353 -14.39 4.51 -7.54
N ASP A 354 -14.35 4.62 -8.87
CA ASP A 354 -14.96 5.72 -9.62
C ASP A 354 -16.49 5.55 -9.83
N GLY A 355 -17.06 4.45 -9.32
CA GLY A 355 -18.46 4.07 -9.49
C GLY A 355 -18.74 3.33 -10.80
N THR A 356 -17.75 3.08 -11.66
CA THR A 356 -17.92 2.29 -12.88
C THR A 356 -18.08 0.82 -12.53
N VAL A 357 -19.10 0.16 -13.08
CA VAL A 357 -19.22 -1.30 -13.03
C VAL A 357 -18.70 -1.88 -14.32
N VAL A 358 -17.76 -2.82 -14.24
CA VAL A 358 -17.21 -3.52 -15.41
C VAL A 358 -17.64 -4.97 -15.40
N LEU A 359 -18.15 -5.44 -16.54
CA LEU A 359 -18.71 -6.77 -16.73
C LEU A 359 -17.75 -7.64 -17.54
N TYR A 360 -17.57 -8.88 -17.09
CA TYR A 360 -16.69 -9.86 -17.71
C TYR A 360 -17.46 -11.12 -18.09
N ALA A 361 -17.18 -11.67 -19.27
CA ALA A 361 -17.63 -12.99 -19.67
C ALA A 361 -16.85 -14.09 -18.95
N ARG A 362 -17.25 -15.34 -19.21
CA ARG A 362 -16.69 -16.54 -18.55
C ARG A 362 -15.19 -16.76 -18.83
N ASP A 363 -14.72 -16.31 -19.99
CA ASP A 363 -13.32 -16.37 -20.43
C ASP A 363 -12.48 -15.17 -19.95
N GLY A 364 -13.09 -14.24 -19.22
CA GLY A 364 -12.47 -13.02 -18.74
C GLY A 364 -12.45 -11.88 -19.76
N THR A 365 -13.11 -12.01 -20.91
CA THR A 365 -13.25 -10.87 -21.83
C THR A 365 -14.18 -9.81 -21.26
N GLU A 366 -13.77 -8.55 -21.33
CA GLU A 366 -14.62 -7.42 -20.92
C GLU A 366 -15.79 -7.30 -21.91
N THR A 367 -17.03 -7.44 -21.42
CA THR A 367 -18.22 -7.36 -22.26
C THR A 367 -18.81 -5.96 -22.28
N ARG A 368 -18.75 -5.23 -21.15
CA ARG A 368 -19.38 -3.91 -21.01
C ARG A 368 -18.86 -3.12 -19.82
N ARG A 369 -18.82 -1.79 -19.95
CA ARG A 369 -18.69 -0.82 -18.85
C ARG A 369 -19.99 -0.06 -18.63
N VAL A 370 -20.41 0.06 -17.38
CA VAL A 370 -21.58 0.83 -16.95
C VAL A 370 -21.07 2.00 -16.09
N PRO A 371 -20.89 3.21 -16.66
CA PRO A 371 -20.42 4.36 -15.90
C PRO A 371 -21.45 4.78 -14.84
N PRO A 372 -21.04 5.52 -13.79
CA PRO A 372 -21.98 6.10 -12.83
C PRO A 372 -22.95 7.06 -13.52
N GLU A 373 -24.24 7.01 -13.16
CA GLU A 373 -25.18 8.01 -13.68
C GLU A 373 -24.85 9.39 -13.07
N PRO A 374 -24.76 10.47 -13.87
CA PRO A 374 -24.59 11.81 -13.33
C PRO A 374 -25.79 12.16 -12.45
N ARG A 375 -25.56 12.79 -11.29
CA ARG A 375 -26.62 13.18 -10.35
C ARG A 375 -27.65 14.10 -11.01
N ILE A 376 -28.77 13.52 -11.47
CA ILE A 376 -29.91 14.24 -12.05
C ILE A 376 -30.63 14.96 -10.90
N GLY A 377 -30.16 16.16 -10.55
CA GLY A 377 -30.74 16.94 -9.45
C GLY A 377 -29.98 18.18 -9.00
N SER A 378 -28.75 18.42 -9.48
CA SER A 378 -28.11 19.72 -9.29
C SER A 378 -28.61 20.71 -10.36
N GLY A 379 -29.65 21.47 -10.02
CA GLY A 379 -30.19 22.50 -10.91
C GLY A 379 -29.12 23.55 -11.31
N PRO A 380 -29.30 24.24 -12.46
CA PRO A 380 -28.30 25.11 -13.07
C PRO A 380 -27.97 26.42 -12.32
N GLU A 381 -28.43 26.62 -11.07
CA GLU A 381 -28.36 27.92 -10.39
C GLU A 381 -27.27 28.06 -9.31
N ARG A 382 -26.42 27.05 -9.07
CA ARG A 382 -25.23 27.25 -8.22
C ARG A 382 -24.01 27.41 -9.10
N GLY A 383 -23.32 28.55 -8.93
CA GLY A 383 -22.16 28.98 -9.71
C GLY A 383 -20.99 27.98 -9.72
N PRO A 384 -19.83 28.35 -10.29
CA PRO A 384 -18.71 27.45 -10.53
C PRO A 384 -18.05 27.02 -9.21
N GLY A 385 -18.69 26.07 -8.51
CA GLY A 385 -18.13 25.31 -7.41
C GLY A 385 -17.43 24.06 -7.93
N PRO A 386 -16.65 23.37 -7.08
CA PRO A 386 -15.97 22.13 -7.45
C PRO A 386 -17.00 21.16 -8.04
N GLY A 387 -16.65 20.53 -9.18
CA GLY A 387 -17.55 19.70 -9.97
C GLY A 387 -18.27 18.61 -9.17
N PRO A 388 -19.36 18.03 -9.72
CA PRO A 388 -20.10 16.97 -9.05
C PRO A 388 -19.13 15.86 -8.63
N GLY A 389 -19.05 15.60 -7.32
CA GLY A 389 -18.29 14.46 -6.80
C GLY A 389 -18.77 13.16 -7.43
N PRO A 390 -17.91 12.13 -7.52
CA PRO A 390 -18.24 10.84 -8.12
C PRO A 390 -19.53 10.29 -7.48
N ALA A 391 -20.40 9.69 -8.31
CA ALA A 391 -21.62 9.07 -7.79
C ALA A 391 -21.25 7.88 -6.91
N ASP A 392 -21.86 7.79 -5.74
CA ASP A 392 -21.46 6.84 -4.71
C ASP A 392 -22.21 5.52 -4.93
N ARG A 393 -21.63 4.66 -5.76
CA ARG A 393 -22.07 3.27 -5.88
C ARG A 393 -21.39 2.43 -4.81
N THR A 394 -22.16 1.68 -4.05
CA THR A 394 -21.64 0.95 -2.88
C THR A 394 -21.75 -0.56 -2.98
N ARG A 395 -22.65 -1.07 -3.83
CA ARG A 395 -22.87 -2.52 -4.00
C ARG A 395 -23.23 -2.89 -5.43
N VAL A 396 -22.85 -4.11 -5.83
CA VAL A 396 -23.19 -4.74 -7.11
C VAL A 396 -23.65 -6.18 -6.89
N ALA A 397 -24.60 -6.63 -7.71
CA ALA A 397 -25.06 -8.01 -7.76
C ALA A 397 -25.35 -8.41 -9.21
N LEU A 398 -25.10 -9.68 -9.54
CA LEU A 398 -25.50 -10.28 -10.81
C LEU A 398 -26.61 -11.30 -10.57
N SER A 399 -27.57 -11.38 -11.48
CA SER A 399 -28.50 -12.50 -11.50
C SER A 399 -27.77 -13.83 -11.69
N ALA A 400 -28.36 -14.92 -11.21
CA ALA A 400 -27.74 -16.24 -11.29
C ALA A 400 -27.35 -16.65 -12.72
N ASP A 401 -28.10 -16.19 -13.73
CA ASP A 401 -27.85 -16.43 -15.15
C ASP A 401 -26.92 -15.39 -15.83
N GLY A 402 -26.50 -14.35 -15.09
CA GLY A 402 -25.63 -13.29 -15.59
C GLY A 402 -26.30 -12.29 -16.54
N THR A 403 -27.63 -12.27 -16.64
CA THR A 403 -28.36 -11.43 -17.62
C THR A 403 -28.82 -10.09 -17.05
N VAL A 404 -28.90 -9.94 -15.73
CA VAL A 404 -29.33 -8.72 -15.04
C VAL A 404 -28.27 -8.27 -14.05
N LEU A 405 -27.83 -7.02 -14.20
CA LEU A 405 -26.98 -6.32 -13.25
C LEU A 405 -27.86 -5.53 -12.29
N SER A 406 -27.60 -5.65 -10.98
CA SER A 406 -28.18 -4.78 -9.95
C SER A 406 -27.08 -4.02 -9.24
N TYR A 407 -27.28 -2.73 -8.94
CA TYR A 407 -26.32 -1.94 -8.16
C TYR A 407 -27.02 -0.91 -7.27
N VAL A 408 -26.38 -0.55 -6.16
CA VAL A 408 -26.86 0.54 -5.27
C VAL A 408 -26.11 1.81 -5.61
N GLN A 409 -26.82 2.89 -5.94
CA GLN A 409 -26.27 4.22 -6.15
C GLN A 409 -27.08 5.24 -5.34
N ASP A 410 -26.41 6.06 -4.52
CA ASP A 410 -27.06 7.07 -3.66
C ASP A 410 -28.24 6.46 -2.83
N GLY A 411 -28.06 5.24 -2.30
CA GLY A 411 -29.05 4.52 -1.50
C GLY A 411 -30.24 3.92 -2.28
N ARG A 412 -30.24 4.01 -3.61
CA ARG A 412 -31.29 3.41 -4.47
C ARG A 412 -30.75 2.23 -5.25
N THR A 413 -31.56 1.20 -5.39
CA THR A 413 -31.22 0.02 -6.19
C THR A 413 -31.65 0.23 -7.64
N TYR A 414 -30.71 0.04 -8.54
CA TYR A 414 -30.90 0.07 -9.98
C TYR A 414 -30.77 -1.35 -10.52
N ARG A 415 -31.54 -1.65 -11.57
CA ARG A 415 -31.50 -2.91 -12.30
C ARG A 415 -31.37 -2.62 -13.77
N GLU A 416 -30.41 -3.27 -14.42
CA GLU A 416 -30.11 -3.05 -15.82
C GLU A 416 -29.88 -4.39 -16.53
N PRO A 417 -30.49 -4.62 -17.70
CA PRO A 417 -30.14 -5.77 -18.52
C PRO A 417 -28.70 -5.63 -19.01
N VAL A 418 -27.92 -6.71 -18.95
CA VAL A 418 -26.51 -6.71 -19.38
C VAL A 418 -26.37 -6.40 -20.87
N ARG A 419 -27.37 -6.73 -21.69
CA ARG A 419 -27.40 -6.48 -23.15
C ARG A 419 -27.37 -4.98 -23.50
N ALA A 420 -26.55 -4.63 -24.49
CA ALA A 420 -26.56 -3.30 -25.09
C ALA A 420 -27.89 -3.03 -25.79
N GLY A 421 -28.62 -1.99 -25.35
CA GLY A 421 -29.85 -1.50 -26.00
C GLY A 421 -31.18 -1.90 -25.35
N GLY A 422 -31.18 -2.52 -24.16
CA GLY A 422 -32.42 -2.70 -23.38
C GLY A 422 -32.85 -1.42 -22.66
N GLU A 423 -34.14 -1.10 -22.68
CA GLU A 423 -34.69 0.07 -21.97
C GLU A 423 -34.45 -0.01 -20.45
N PHE A 424 -34.06 1.13 -19.87
CA PHE A 424 -33.79 1.29 -18.45
C PHE A 424 -35.08 1.25 -17.64
N SER A 425 -35.22 0.30 -16.71
CA SER A 425 -36.40 0.22 -15.85
C SER A 425 -36.08 0.69 -14.43
N ARG A 426 -36.63 1.84 -14.03
CA ARG A 426 -36.57 2.33 -12.65
C ARG A 426 -37.67 1.67 -11.81
N SER A 427 -37.32 0.77 -10.90
CA SER A 427 -38.27 0.28 -9.89
C SER A 427 -38.24 1.19 -8.66
N GLY A 428 -39.27 2.01 -8.47
CA GLY A 428 -39.42 2.92 -7.32
C GLY A 428 -39.91 2.27 -6.02
N GLY A 429 -39.64 0.98 -5.78
CA GLY A 429 -40.10 0.25 -4.59
C GLY A 429 -38.98 0.09 -3.55
N SER A 430 -39.22 0.47 -2.29
CA SER A 430 -38.28 0.31 -1.18
C SER A 430 -38.21 -1.11 -0.60
N GLY A 431 -38.28 -2.16 -1.44
CA GLY A 431 -38.37 -3.55 -0.99
C GLY A 431 -37.27 -4.45 -1.55
N ASP A 432 -36.57 -5.14 -0.64
CA ASP A 432 -35.77 -6.39 -0.72
C ASP A 432 -35.46 -6.96 -2.12
N VAL A 433 -34.71 -6.22 -2.93
CA VAL A 433 -34.13 -6.73 -4.18
C VAL A 433 -32.83 -7.50 -3.94
N PHE A 434 -32.13 -7.24 -2.84
CA PHE A 434 -30.99 -8.03 -2.37
C PHE A 434 -31.51 -9.16 -1.47
N GLY A 435 -32.24 -10.11 -2.05
CA GLY A 435 -32.56 -11.35 -1.35
C GLY A 435 -31.28 -12.13 -1.10
N ASP A 436 -30.77 -12.05 0.13
CA ASP A 436 -30.08 -13.01 1.02
C ASP A 436 -29.37 -14.28 0.54
N GLU A 437 -29.29 -14.57 -0.75
CA GLU A 437 -28.61 -15.79 -1.21
C GLU A 437 -27.08 -15.67 -1.13
N GLN A 438 -26.51 -14.46 -1.00
CA GLN A 438 -25.05 -14.26 -0.91
C GLN A 438 -24.59 -13.10 0.01
N GLY A 439 -25.44 -12.61 0.93
CA GLY A 439 -25.15 -11.47 1.81
C GLY A 439 -24.83 -11.85 3.26
N GLN A 440 -23.73 -11.29 3.81
CA GLN A 440 -23.47 -11.19 5.25
C GLN A 440 -24.69 -10.57 5.97
N PHE A 441 -25.27 -11.30 6.91
CA PHE A 441 -26.27 -10.76 7.83
C PHE A 441 -25.61 -10.33 9.14
N THR A 442 -25.96 -9.13 9.61
CA THR A 442 -25.91 -8.78 11.02
C THR A 442 -27.29 -9.06 11.62
N THR A 443 -27.47 -10.20 12.31
CA THR A 443 -28.71 -10.48 13.03
C THR A 443 -28.65 -9.92 14.45
N SER A 444 -29.50 -8.93 14.73
CA SER A 444 -29.83 -8.47 16.07
C SER A 444 -30.94 -9.34 16.68
N THR A 445 -30.62 -10.49 17.25
CA THR A 445 -31.52 -11.16 18.20
C THR A 445 -30.70 -11.81 19.30
N GLY A 446 -30.90 -11.33 20.53
CA GLY A 446 -30.14 -11.75 21.70
C GLY A 446 -30.40 -13.20 22.07
N GLN A 447 -29.38 -14.04 21.93
CA GLN A 447 -29.21 -15.24 22.74
C GLN A 447 -27.74 -15.67 22.74
N ALA A 448 -27.11 -15.54 23.92
CA ALA A 448 -25.75 -15.96 24.32
C ALA A 448 -24.59 -15.48 23.42
N VAL A 449 -23.68 -14.76 24.05
CA VAL A 449 -22.45 -14.17 23.48
C VAL A 449 -21.54 -15.27 22.92
N TRP A 450 -21.62 -15.52 21.62
CA TRP A 450 -20.60 -16.25 20.87
C TRP A 450 -19.60 -15.23 20.30
N ASN A 451 -18.31 -15.55 20.35
CA ASN A 451 -17.21 -14.75 19.81
C ASN A 451 -17.56 -14.11 18.45
N ARG A 452 -17.16 -12.85 18.23
CA ARG A 452 -17.44 -12.06 17.03
C ARG A 452 -17.29 -12.90 15.75
N THR A 453 -18.42 -13.26 15.14
CA THR A 453 -18.45 -13.93 13.85
C THR A 453 -17.91 -12.98 12.77
N THR A 454 -16.87 -13.37 12.04
CA THR A 454 -16.21 -12.53 11.04
C THR A 454 -16.74 -12.77 9.63
N ALA A 455 -17.18 -13.99 9.34
CA ALA A 455 -17.79 -14.36 8.07
C ALA A 455 -18.88 -15.42 8.27
N THR A 456 -19.88 -15.41 7.39
CA THR A 456 -20.95 -16.41 7.37
C THR A 456 -21.30 -16.79 5.94
N ALA A 457 -21.56 -18.08 5.71
CA ALA A 457 -22.09 -18.59 4.44
C ALA A 457 -23.21 -19.60 4.71
N ARG A 458 -24.08 -19.87 3.74
CA ARG A 458 -25.14 -20.87 3.87
C ARG A 458 -25.08 -21.86 2.72
N THR A 459 -25.49 -23.11 2.98
CA THR A 459 -25.77 -24.08 1.93
C THR A 459 -26.95 -23.61 1.07
N ALA A 460 -26.99 -24.01 -0.21
CA ALA A 460 -28.08 -23.67 -1.12
C ALA A 460 -29.46 -24.16 -0.66
N ASP A 461 -29.52 -25.24 0.13
CA ASP A 461 -30.76 -25.74 0.74
C ASP A 461 -31.15 -24.98 2.03
N GLY A 462 -30.34 -24.01 2.46
CA GLY A 462 -30.53 -23.21 3.66
C GLY A 462 -30.41 -23.99 4.98
N ARG A 463 -30.09 -25.29 4.95
CA ARG A 463 -30.10 -26.16 6.14
C ARG A 463 -28.84 -26.06 6.99
N THR A 464 -27.75 -25.55 6.45
CA THR A 464 -26.51 -25.37 7.21
C THR A 464 -26.00 -23.96 7.03
N VAL A 465 -25.73 -23.28 8.15
CA VAL A 465 -25.00 -22.01 8.21
C VAL A 465 -23.57 -22.32 8.63
N VAL A 466 -22.61 -21.88 7.84
CA VAL A 466 -21.19 -21.95 8.19
C VAL A 466 -20.75 -20.58 8.71
N GLN A 467 -20.06 -20.56 9.84
CA GLN A 467 -19.61 -19.34 10.50
C GLN A 467 -18.12 -19.41 10.79
N ALA A 468 -17.39 -18.33 10.56
CA ALA A 468 -16.01 -18.18 11.01
C ALA A 468 -15.92 -17.23 12.21
N GLY A 469 -15.11 -17.59 13.20
CA GLY A 469 -14.75 -16.74 14.32
C GLY A 469 -13.53 -15.86 14.04
N ALA A 470 -13.31 -14.87 14.91
CA ALA A 470 -12.09 -14.03 14.86
C ALA A 470 -10.78 -14.82 15.05
N ASP A 471 -10.86 -15.99 15.68
CA ASP A 471 -9.77 -16.96 15.89
C ASP A 471 -9.48 -17.84 14.64
N GLY A 472 -10.20 -17.60 13.54
CA GLY A 472 -10.09 -18.36 12.29
C GLY A 472 -10.83 -19.70 12.32
N ARG A 473 -11.50 -20.08 13.41
CA ARG A 473 -12.26 -21.33 13.49
C ARG A 473 -13.53 -21.27 12.66
N VAL A 474 -13.76 -22.30 11.85
CA VAL A 474 -14.91 -22.43 10.95
C VAL A 474 -15.84 -23.54 11.46
N ARG A 475 -17.11 -23.19 11.67
CA ARG A 475 -18.13 -24.05 12.29
C ARG A 475 -19.35 -24.20 11.41
N ALA A 476 -19.90 -25.41 11.32
CA ALA A 476 -21.21 -25.69 10.76
C ALA A 476 -22.27 -25.67 11.87
N VAL A 477 -23.28 -24.82 11.67
CA VAL A 477 -24.46 -24.72 12.51
C VAL A 477 -25.67 -25.14 11.66
N PRO A 478 -26.35 -26.26 11.99
CA PRO A 478 -27.58 -26.62 11.33
C PRO A 478 -28.65 -25.57 11.59
N SER A 479 -29.23 -25.03 10.52
CA SER A 479 -30.35 -24.10 10.58
C SER A 479 -31.57 -24.89 11.06
N GLY A 480 -32.00 -24.67 12.30
CA GLY A 480 -33.29 -25.20 12.75
C GLY A 480 -34.42 -24.68 11.86
N PRO A 481 -35.51 -25.45 11.64
CA PRO A 481 -36.69 -24.93 10.96
C PRO A 481 -37.20 -23.73 11.77
N GLY A 482 -37.05 -22.52 11.22
CA GLY A 482 -37.58 -21.32 11.84
C GLY A 482 -39.09 -21.49 12.06
N PRO A 483 -39.66 -21.00 13.16
CA PRO A 483 -41.11 -21.06 13.37
C PRO A 483 -41.76 -20.29 12.21
N GLY A 484 -42.50 -20.99 11.36
CA GLY A 484 -43.22 -20.36 10.25
C GLY A 484 -44.20 -19.30 10.76
N PRO A 485 -44.46 -18.23 9.99
CA PRO A 485 -45.30 -17.11 10.42
C PRO A 485 -46.79 -17.46 10.64
N ASP A 486 -47.21 -18.70 10.37
CA ASP A 486 -48.61 -19.13 10.43
C ASP A 486 -48.86 -20.18 11.53
N SER A 487 -48.80 -19.79 12.81
CA SER A 487 -49.49 -20.57 13.86
C SER A 487 -50.03 -19.66 14.97
N GLY A 488 -51.31 -19.34 14.82
CA GLY A 488 -52.09 -18.60 15.79
C GLY A 488 -52.26 -19.36 17.11
N SER A 489 -52.07 -18.62 18.19
CA SER A 489 -52.76 -18.71 19.49
C SER A 489 -53.41 -20.05 19.84
N GLY A 490 -52.67 -20.89 20.57
CA GLY A 490 -53.21 -22.00 21.34
C GLY A 490 -52.50 -22.07 22.70
N LEU A 491 -53.06 -21.40 23.70
CA LEU A 491 -52.62 -21.48 25.09
C LEU A 491 -52.87 -22.90 25.61
N GLY A 492 -51.81 -23.72 25.66
CA GLY A 492 -51.81 -25.05 26.24
C GLY A 492 -50.56 -25.25 27.08
N SER A 493 -50.65 -24.88 28.36
CA SER A 493 -49.63 -25.15 29.37
C SER A 493 -49.64 -26.64 29.75
N GLY A 494 -48.66 -27.39 29.25
CA GLY A 494 -48.31 -28.73 29.72
C GLY A 494 -46.80 -28.83 29.96
N PRO A 495 -46.33 -29.53 31.01
CA PRO A 495 -44.91 -29.68 31.27
C PRO A 495 -44.36 -30.78 30.36
N ALA A 496 -43.52 -30.39 29.40
CA ALA A 496 -42.77 -31.32 28.59
C ALA A 496 -41.28 -31.13 28.89
N ASP A 497 -40.80 -31.90 29.87
CA ASP A 497 -39.43 -32.42 29.85
C ASP A 497 -39.30 -33.28 28.58
N GLY A 498 -38.62 -32.71 27.60
CA GLY A 498 -38.38 -33.34 26.31
C GLY A 498 -37.18 -32.66 25.71
N ASP A 499 -36.02 -33.20 26.05
CA ASP A 499 -34.69 -32.97 25.48
C ASP A 499 -34.79 -32.73 23.97
N ARG A 500 -35.01 -31.47 23.57
CA ARG A 500 -34.93 -31.04 22.18
C ARG A 500 -33.46 -31.03 21.87
N GLY A 501 -32.96 -32.19 21.42
CA GLY A 501 -31.59 -32.39 20.98
C GLY A 501 -31.20 -31.28 20.02
N THR A 502 -30.51 -30.27 20.56
CA THR A 502 -29.82 -29.25 19.80
C THR A 502 -28.78 -29.99 18.99
N THR A 503 -29.01 -30.11 17.69
CA THR A 503 -28.01 -30.70 16.78
C THR A 503 -26.69 -29.96 17.01
N PRO A 504 -25.61 -30.70 17.34
CA PRO A 504 -24.39 -30.08 17.84
C PRO A 504 -23.75 -29.20 16.77
N VAL A 505 -23.31 -28.01 17.18
CA VAL A 505 -22.40 -27.18 16.41
C VAL A 505 -21.15 -28.00 16.12
N ARG A 506 -20.75 -28.10 14.86
CA ARG A 506 -19.61 -28.91 14.42
C ARG A 506 -18.47 -27.99 14.00
N ASP A 507 -17.30 -28.15 14.63
CA ASP A 507 -16.05 -27.55 14.12
C ASP A 507 -15.64 -28.28 12.84
N ILE A 508 -15.45 -27.52 11.75
CA ILE A 508 -15.06 -28.05 10.43
C ILE A 508 -13.56 -27.87 10.21
N GLY A 509 -12.97 -26.80 10.74
CA GLY A 509 -11.54 -26.52 10.62
C GLY A 509 -11.16 -25.18 11.23
N GLN A 510 -9.88 -24.81 11.11
CA GLN A 510 -9.35 -23.53 11.57
C GLN A 510 -8.36 -22.98 10.55
N ALA A 511 -8.56 -21.74 10.10
CA ALA A 511 -7.56 -21.00 9.34
C ALA A 511 -6.50 -20.43 10.30
N PRO A 512 -5.23 -20.31 9.88
CA PRO A 512 -4.19 -19.68 10.69
C PRO A 512 -4.27 -18.13 10.65
N TRP A 513 -5.27 -17.57 9.98
CA TRP A 513 -5.59 -16.15 9.93
C TRP A 513 -7.08 -15.90 10.18
N GLN A 514 -7.45 -14.64 10.41
CA GLN A 514 -8.84 -14.21 10.51
C GLN A 514 -9.54 -14.35 9.15
N VAL A 515 -10.60 -15.14 9.09
CA VAL A 515 -11.37 -15.35 7.84
C VAL A 515 -12.19 -14.11 7.51
N SER A 516 -11.95 -13.52 6.33
CA SER A 516 -12.68 -12.37 5.81
C SER A 516 -13.90 -12.75 4.98
N SER A 517 -13.88 -13.94 4.36
CA SER A 517 -14.97 -14.42 3.50
C SER A 517 -15.06 -15.95 3.52
N LEU A 518 -16.30 -16.45 3.47
CA LEU A 518 -16.62 -17.86 3.36
C LEU A 518 -17.53 -18.09 2.15
N ALA A 519 -17.39 -19.25 1.51
CA ALA A 519 -18.35 -19.75 0.54
C ALA A 519 -18.58 -21.25 0.74
N VAL A 520 -19.82 -21.69 0.53
CA VAL A 520 -20.16 -23.13 0.52
C VAL A 520 -20.39 -23.54 -0.92
N SER A 521 -19.77 -24.63 -1.35
CA SER A 521 -19.88 -25.13 -2.72
C SER A 521 -21.34 -25.43 -3.09
N ALA A 522 -21.68 -25.36 -4.37
CA ALA A 522 -23.05 -25.54 -4.84
C ALA A 522 -23.67 -26.91 -4.49
N ASP A 523 -22.83 -27.94 -4.30
CA ASP A 523 -23.23 -29.28 -3.85
C ASP A 523 -23.34 -29.41 -2.32
N GLY A 524 -23.04 -28.35 -1.57
CA GLY A 524 -23.04 -28.31 -0.10
C GLY A 524 -21.96 -29.19 0.54
N GLN A 525 -20.95 -29.65 -0.21
CA GLN A 525 -19.97 -30.61 0.30
C GLN A 525 -18.69 -29.96 0.83
N ARG A 526 -18.37 -28.72 0.43
CA ARG A 526 -17.10 -28.06 0.74
C ARG A 526 -17.31 -26.61 1.15
N VAL A 527 -16.42 -26.12 1.99
CA VAL A 527 -16.36 -24.74 2.47
C VAL A 527 -15.03 -24.17 2.08
N ALA A 528 -15.02 -23.05 1.37
CA ALA A 528 -13.83 -22.27 1.08
C ALA A 528 -13.73 -21.07 2.02
N ALA A 529 -12.52 -20.76 2.50
CA ALA A 529 -12.20 -19.55 3.25
C ALA A 529 -10.98 -18.82 2.69
N VAL A 530 -11.03 -17.49 2.81
CA VAL A 530 -9.93 -16.56 2.56
C VAL A 530 -9.89 -15.51 3.67
N GLY A 531 -8.74 -14.84 3.87
CA GLY A 531 -8.56 -13.89 4.98
C GLY A 531 -7.53 -12.80 4.72
N ASN A 532 -7.65 -12.11 3.59
CA ASN A 532 -6.72 -11.06 3.14
C ASN A 532 -5.27 -11.56 2.98
N ASP A 533 -5.12 -12.84 2.66
CA ASP A 533 -3.83 -13.51 2.47
C ASP A 533 -3.79 -14.23 1.13
N ALA A 534 -2.62 -14.71 0.73
CA ALA A 534 -2.38 -15.46 -0.50
C ALA A 534 -2.77 -16.94 -0.40
N LEU A 535 -3.67 -17.32 0.53
CA LEU A 535 -4.04 -18.70 0.76
C LEU A 535 -5.57 -18.88 0.79
N LEU A 536 -6.02 -19.82 -0.03
CA LEU A 536 -7.39 -20.36 -0.06
C LEU A 536 -7.37 -21.72 0.64
N ILE A 537 -8.17 -21.88 1.69
CA ILE A 537 -8.37 -23.19 2.34
C ILE A 537 -9.78 -23.71 2.02
N GLU A 538 -9.86 -24.97 1.62
CA GLU A 538 -11.10 -25.69 1.36
C GLU A 538 -11.27 -26.86 2.35
N TRP A 539 -12.27 -26.81 3.22
CA TRP A 539 -12.63 -27.93 4.09
C TRP A 539 -13.82 -28.73 3.54
N PRO A 540 -13.82 -30.06 3.69
CA PRO A 540 -15.04 -30.85 3.51
C PRO A 540 -16.04 -30.57 4.64
N LEU A 541 -17.31 -30.34 4.29
CA LEU A 541 -18.36 -30.06 5.28
C LEU A 541 -18.79 -31.33 6.04
N LEU A 542 -18.77 -32.48 5.37
CA LEU A 542 -19.29 -33.74 5.92
C LEU A 542 -18.17 -34.73 6.31
N THR A 543 -17.05 -34.78 5.59
CA THR A 543 -15.97 -35.76 5.80
C THR A 543 -14.87 -35.23 6.71
N GLY A 544 -14.18 -36.11 7.45
CA GLY A 544 -12.95 -35.77 8.18
C GLY A 544 -11.71 -35.82 7.28
N ALA A 545 -11.87 -35.50 5.99
CA ALA A 545 -10.75 -35.48 5.07
C ALA A 545 -9.94 -34.19 5.25
N ASP A 546 -8.66 -34.25 4.91
CA ASP A 546 -7.73 -33.14 5.11
C ASP A 546 -8.17 -31.90 4.34
N PRO A 547 -7.96 -30.69 4.90
CA PRO A 547 -8.18 -29.45 4.17
C PRO A 547 -7.30 -29.42 2.93
N ARG A 548 -7.85 -28.85 1.86
CA ARG A 548 -7.07 -28.55 0.66
C ARG A 548 -6.63 -27.10 0.70
N GLU A 549 -5.34 -26.89 0.54
CA GLU A 549 -4.73 -25.56 0.51
C GLU A 549 -4.31 -25.19 -0.92
N THR A 550 -4.66 -23.99 -1.37
CA THR A 550 -4.29 -23.45 -2.68
C THR A 550 -3.62 -22.09 -2.50
N ARG A 551 -2.30 -22.00 -2.78
CA ARG A 551 -1.55 -20.74 -2.74
C ARG A 551 -1.87 -19.90 -3.97
N LEU A 552 -2.38 -18.70 -3.73
CA LEU A 552 -2.73 -17.70 -4.72
C LEU A 552 -1.54 -16.78 -4.98
N ARG A 553 -1.55 -16.09 -6.11
CA ARG A 553 -0.53 -15.09 -6.46
C ARG A 553 -0.91 -13.67 -6.05
N PHE A 554 -1.97 -13.50 -5.25
CA PHE A 554 -2.53 -12.22 -4.81
C PHE A 554 -3.24 -12.41 -3.45
N CYS A 555 -3.51 -11.33 -2.71
CA CYS A 555 -4.18 -11.40 -1.42
C CYS A 555 -5.70 -11.50 -1.62
N ALA A 556 -6.27 -12.67 -1.31
CA ALA A 556 -7.70 -12.91 -1.46
C ALA A 556 -8.51 -12.33 -0.30
N THR A 557 -9.51 -11.52 -0.63
CA THR A 557 -10.38 -10.87 0.35
C THR A 557 -11.77 -11.49 0.33
N ARG A 558 -12.18 -12.06 -0.80
CA ARG A 558 -13.50 -12.65 -1.03
C ARG A 558 -13.42 -13.96 -1.78
N VAL A 559 -14.34 -14.86 -1.46
CA VAL A 559 -14.53 -16.12 -2.16
C VAL A 559 -16.02 -16.34 -2.42
N PHE A 560 -16.34 -16.81 -3.62
CA PHE A 560 -17.68 -17.11 -4.09
C PHE A 560 -17.72 -18.56 -4.58
N ALA A 561 -18.82 -19.24 -4.32
CA ALA A 561 -19.05 -20.56 -4.89
C ALA A 561 -19.38 -20.43 -6.38
N GLY A 562 -18.74 -21.26 -7.20
CA GLY A 562 -19.10 -21.44 -8.59
C GLY A 562 -19.79 -22.78 -8.84
N ALA A 563 -20.34 -22.94 -10.04
CA ALA A 563 -20.92 -24.20 -10.48
C ALA A 563 -19.92 -25.37 -10.40
N ALA A 564 -20.43 -26.57 -10.16
CA ALA A 564 -19.68 -27.83 -10.18
C ALA A 564 -18.45 -27.88 -9.24
N GLY A 565 -18.49 -27.15 -8.12
CA GLY A 565 -17.43 -27.16 -7.12
C GLY A 565 -16.22 -26.28 -7.45
N SER A 566 -16.37 -25.37 -8.42
CA SER A 566 -15.38 -24.31 -8.67
C SER A 566 -15.52 -23.17 -7.65
N TRP A 567 -14.47 -22.35 -7.54
CA TRP A 567 -14.44 -21.15 -6.70
C TRP A 567 -14.10 -19.94 -7.54
N VAL A 568 -14.78 -18.81 -7.30
CA VAL A 568 -14.31 -17.52 -7.77
C VAL A 568 -13.71 -16.78 -6.59
N VAL A 569 -12.45 -16.42 -6.69
CA VAL A 569 -11.72 -15.72 -5.64
C VAL A 569 -11.41 -14.32 -6.12
N ALA A 570 -11.77 -13.33 -5.31
CA ALA A 570 -11.48 -11.93 -5.58
C ALA A 570 -10.62 -11.34 -4.48
N GLY A 571 -9.73 -10.44 -4.86
CA GLY A 571 -8.77 -9.87 -3.95
C GLY A 571 -7.97 -8.77 -4.60
N THR A 572 -6.85 -8.44 -3.98
CA THR A 572 -6.03 -7.32 -4.41
C THR A 572 -4.56 -7.70 -4.55
N GLY A 573 -3.82 -6.87 -5.30
CA GLY A 573 -2.39 -7.04 -5.52
C GLY A 573 -2.07 -8.05 -6.62
N GLY A 574 -1.08 -8.88 -6.35
CA GLY A 574 -0.50 -9.81 -7.31
C GLY A 574 0.57 -9.20 -8.22
N PRO A 575 1.31 -10.05 -8.98
CA PRO A 575 2.43 -9.61 -9.78
C PRO A 575 2.04 -8.51 -10.75
N LEU A 576 2.98 -7.62 -11.00
CA LEU A 576 2.88 -6.54 -11.97
C LEU A 576 4.16 -6.51 -12.81
N GLU A 577 4.02 -6.14 -14.06
CA GLU A 577 5.11 -5.84 -14.98
C GLU A 577 5.07 -4.35 -15.29
N LEU A 578 6.16 -3.66 -14.98
CA LEU A 578 6.35 -2.26 -15.32
C LEU A 578 7.21 -2.19 -16.58
N SER A 579 6.67 -1.61 -17.64
CA SER A 579 7.43 -1.27 -18.84
C SER A 579 7.72 0.22 -18.92
N THR A 580 8.95 0.57 -19.28
CA THR A 580 9.39 1.96 -19.46
C THR A 580 9.30 2.34 -20.94
N GLU A 581 9.29 3.65 -21.26
CA GLU A 581 9.28 4.11 -22.68
C GLU A 581 10.50 3.62 -23.47
N ASP A 582 11.64 3.41 -22.82
CA ASP A 582 12.86 2.87 -23.44
C ASP A 582 12.82 1.33 -23.59
N GLY A 583 11.69 0.69 -23.30
CA GLY A 583 11.43 -0.73 -23.54
C GLY A 583 11.95 -1.69 -22.47
N ARG A 584 12.50 -1.17 -21.36
CA ARG A 584 12.88 -2.02 -20.21
C ARG A 584 11.62 -2.51 -19.51
N ARG A 585 11.71 -3.72 -18.96
CA ARG A 585 10.61 -4.37 -18.24
C ARG A 585 11.09 -4.79 -16.86
N TYR A 586 10.30 -4.49 -15.86
CA TYR A 586 10.56 -4.80 -14.47
C TYR A 586 9.38 -5.59 -13.93
N ARG A 587 9.63 -6.81 -13.48
CA ARG A 587 8.63 -7.54 -12.71
C ARG A 587 8.69 -7.08 -11.26
N VAL A 588 7.55 -6.60 -10.78
CA VAL A 588 7.29 -6.24 -9.39
C VAL A 588 6.23 -7.20 -8.90
N THR A 589 6.69 -8.30 -8.35
CA THR A 589 5.83 -9.18 -7.58
C THR A 589 5.59 -8.51 -6.23
N PRO A 590 4.35 -8.42 -5.72
CA PRO A 590 4.12 -8.61 -4.29
C PRO A 590 4.54 -10.05 -4.11
N ASP A 591 5.83 -10.18 -3.92
CA ASP A 591 6.39 -11.41 -3.48
C ASP A 591 5.59 -11.73 -2.21
N PRO A 592 4.94 -12.89 -2.14
CA PRO A 592 4.35 -13.33 -0.88
C PRO A 592 5.41 -13.37 0.24
N GLU A 593 6.70 -13.28 -0.10
CA GLU A 593 7.83 -13.08 0.83
C GLU A 593 8.40 -11.64 0.91
N TYR A 594 7.96 -10.65 0.12
CA TYR A 594 8.48 -9.26 0.19
C TYR A 594 7.52 -8.34 0.94
N ARG A 595 7.74 -8.26 2.25
CA ARG A 595 7.43 -7.06 3.02
C ARG A 595 8.60 -6.09 2.84
N PRO A 596 8.43 -4.87 2.30
CA PRO A 596 9.36 -3.78 2.55
C PRO A 596 9.06 -3.23 3.96
N ASP A 597 9.33 -4.08 4.93
CA ASP A 597 9.78 -3.79 6.28
C ASP A 597 10.83 -4.89 6.53
N ASP A 598 12.08 -4.45 6.46
CA ASP A 598 13.35 -5.16 6.30
C ASP A 598 13.71 -6.11 7.46
N ASP A 599 12.86 -7.06 7.84
CA ASP A 599 13.06 -7.81 9.08
C ASP A 599 13.44 -9.29 8.88
N GLY A 600 13.25 -9.88 7.69
CA GLY A 600 13.47 -11.32 7.40
C GLY A 600 12.75 -12.32 8.32
N VAL A 601 11.82 -11.82 9.14
CA VAL A 601 10.96 -12.64 10.00
C VAL A 601 9.67 -12.97 9.23
N PRO A 602 9.31 -14.26 9.10
CA PRO A 602 8.10 -14.69 8.42
C PRO A 602 6.85 -14.09 9.08
N ALA A 603 5.79 -13.91 8.30
CA ALA A 603 4.58 -13.21 8.74
C ALA A 603 3.93 -13.85 9.98
N TRP A 604 3.98 -15.17 10.08
CA TRP A 604 3.46 -15.94 11.21
C TRP A 604 4.32 -15.81 12.47
N GLY A 605 5.62 -15.52 12.33
CA GLY A 605 6.55 -15.37 13.45
C GLY A 605 6.34 -14.07 14.24
N ARG A 606 5.64 -13.09 13.67
CA ARG A 606 5.43 -11.76 14.27
C ARG A 606 4.31 -11.79 15.32
N GLY A 607 4.68 -11.51 16.57
CA GLY A 607 3.73 -11.50 17.69
C GLY A 607 3.44 -12.89 18.26
N CYS A 608 3.99 -13.94 17.64
CA CYS A 608 3.84 -15.33 18.04
C CYS A 608 4.45 -15.58 19.42
N ALA A 609 3.72 -16.29 20.28
CA ALA A 609 4.26 -16.78 21.54
C ALA A 609 4.84 -18.17 21.34
N LEU A 610 6.13 -18.33 21.61
CA LEU A 610 6.82 -19.61 21.57
C LEU A 610 6.80 -20.26 22.94
N VAL A 611 6.43 -21.54 22.97
CA VAL A 611 6.49 -22.34 24.19
C VAL A 611 7.60 -23.37 24.05
N ALA A 612 8.64 -23.25 24.87
CA ALA A 612 9.72 -24.21 24.93
C ALA A 612 9.25 -25.48 25.67
N ALA A 613 9.36 -26.62 25.02
CA ALA A 613 8.91 -27.92 25.52
C ALA A 613 9.98 -28.99 25.29
N ASP A 614 10.17 -29.87 26.26
CA ASP A 614 10.97 -31.09 26.06
C ASP A 614 10.18 -32.15 25.26
N GLY A 615 10.87 -33.20 24.80
CA GLY A 615 10.27 -34.26 23.99
C GLY A 615 9.06 -34.95 24.64
N GLU A 616 9.03 -35.07 25.97
CA GLU A 616 7.92 -35.69 26.70
C GLU A 616 6.71 -34.75 26.82
N GLN A 617 6.93 -33.44 26.76
CA GLN A 617 5.92 -32.40 26.92
C GLN A 617 5.20 -32.03 25.61
N ILE A 618 5.80 -32.24 24.44
CA ILE A 618 5.27 -31.80 23.12
C ILE A 618 3.78 -32.14 22.94
N ALA A 619 3.40 -33.38 23.24
CA ALA A 619 2.01 -33.83 23.06
C ALA A 619 1.01 -33.11 23.99
N THR A 620 1.46 -32.72 25.18
CA THR A 620 0.64 -31.98 26.15
C THR A 620 0.58 -30.50 25.79
N VAL A 621 1.72 -29.90 25.43
CA VAL A 621 1.81 -28.46 25.13
C VAL A 621 1.09 -28.12 23.82
N SER A 622 1.20 -28.97 22.79
CA SER A 622 0.48 -28.80 21.52
C SER A 622 -1.05 -28.85 21.66
N GLN A 623 -1.57 -29.31 22.79
CA GLN A 623 -3.02 -29.32 23.08
C GLN A 623 -3.47 -28.10 23.90
N LEU A 624 -2.54 -27.27 24.37
CA LEU A 624 -2.91 -26.08 25.14
C LEU A 624 -3.55 -25.03 24.22
N PRO A 625 -4.65 -24.40 24.66
CA PRO A 625 -5.23 -23.27 23.94
C PRO A 625 -4.20 -22.16 23.72
N GLY A 626 -4.22 -21.56 22.52
CA GLY A 626 -3.39 -20.40 22.18
C GLY A 626 -1.92 -20.66 21.91
N VAL A 627 -1.44 -21.91 21.96
CA VAL A 627 -0.07 -22.23 21.52
C VAL A 627 -0.02 -22.16 19.99
N ASP A 628 0.77 -21.22 19.48
CA ASP A 628 0.97 -21.02 18.04
C ASP A 628 2.29 -21.62 17.55
N CYS A 629 3.30 -21.70 18.42
CA CYS A 629 4.61 -22.22 18.10
C CYS A 629 5.26 -22.93 19.29
N LEU A 630 5.89 -24.08 19.02
CA LEU A 630 6.70 -24.85 19.95
C LEU A 630 8.19 -24.66 19.63
N ALA A 631 9.01 -24.45 20.66
CA ALA A 631 10.46 -24.54 20.56
C ALA A 631 10.91 -25.87 21.18
N VAL A 632 11.62 -26.71 20.42
CA VAL A 632 11.92 -28.10 20.81
C VAL A 632 13.40 -28.42 20.59
N PRO A 633 14.09 -29.07 21.56
CA PRO A 633 15.50 -29.47 21.41
C PRO A 633 15.75 -30.39 20.20
N ALA A 634 16.66 -29.98 19.31
CA ALA A 634 17.04 -30.75 18.11
C ALA A 634 17.54 -32.16 18.45
N HIS A 635 18.24 -32.32 19.59
CA HIS A 635 18.75 -33.63 20.03
C HIS A 635 17.64 -34.60 20.48
N SER A 636 16.42 -34.12 20.75
CA SER A 636 15.26 -35.00 20.97
C SER A 636 14.89 -35.81 19.71
N TYR A 637 15.53 -35.49 18.57
CA TYR A 637 15.35 -36.14 17.28
C TYR A 637 16.44 -37.19 16.94
N GLY A 638 17.49 -37.34 17.77
CA GLY A 638 18.68 -38.12 17.43
C GLY A 638 18.54 -39.65 17.46
N ALA A 639 18.71 -40.27 16.28
CA ALA A 639 19.24 -41.61 15.98
C ALA A 639 18.89 -42.78 16.94
N GLY A 640 17.65 -43.26 16.90
CA GLY A 640 17.31 -44.54 17.55
C GLY A 640 15.84 -44.96 17.48
N ALA A 641 14.92 -44.04 17.18
CA ALA A 641 13.49 -44.32 17.10
C ALA A 641 13.00 -44.26 15.64
N GLU A 642 13.43 -45.21 14.81
CA GLU A 642 12.83 -45.46 13.50
C GLU A 642 11.38 -45.94 13.70
N GLY A 643 10.40 -45.04 13.70
CA GLY A 643 8.99 -45.40 13.62
C GLY A 643 7.99 -44.37 14.13
N GLU A 644 8.25 -43.68 15.25
CA GLU A 644 7.26 -42.80 15.90
C GLU A 644 7.67 -41.31 15.90
N SER A 645 8.97 -40.98 15.99
CA SER A 645 9.44 -39.59 16.13
C SER A 645 9.43 -38.75 14.84
N ALA A 646 9.35 -39.35 13.65
CA ALA A 646 9.27 -38.59 12.39
C ALA A 646 7.88 -37.99 12.11
N SER A 647 6.89 -38.23 12.98
CA SER A 647 5.48 -37.90 12.73
C SER A 647 4.95 -36.66 13.47
N TRP A 648 5.70 -36.12 14.43
CA TRP A 648 5.14 -35.12 15.34
C TRP A 648 5.11 -33.68 14.81
N PRO A 649 6.03 -33.17 13.94
CA PRO A 649 5.84 -31.85 13.32
C PRO A 649 4.55 -31.83 12.50
N ALA A 650 4.29 -32.88 11.70
CA ALA A 650 3.02 -33.05 11.00
C ALA A 650 1.81 -33.16 11.97
N ALA A 651 1.98 -33.82 13.12
CA ALA A 651 0.94 -33.88 14.15
C ALA A 651 0.71 -32.54 14.85
N ALA A 652 1.73 -31.70 15.01
CA ALA A 652 1.60 -30.33 15.52
C ALA A 652 0.91 -29.44 14.48
N HIS A 653 1.29 -29.56 13.20
CA HIS A 653 0.68 -28.85 12.08
C HIS A 653 -0.79 -29.16 11.90
N SER A 654 -1.21 -30.43 12.05
CA SER A 654 -2.63 -30.80 12.00
C SER A 654 -3.48 -30.16 13.11
N ARG A 655 -2.83 -29.61 14.14
CA ARG A 655 -3.46 -28.83 15.22
C ARG A 655 -3.25 -27.32 15.07
N GLY A 656 -2.63 -26.87 13.97
CA GLY A 656 -2.31 -25.47 13.71
C GLY A 656 -1.15 -24.93 14.56
N VAL A 657 -0.28 -25.80 15.06
CA VAL A 657 0.89 -25.44 15.89
C VAL A 657 2.16 -25.55 15.06
N ARG A 658 2.94 -24.47 14.98
CA ARG A 658 4.25 -24.41 14.31
C ARG A 658 5.36 -24.95 15.19
N VAL A 659 6.46 -25.36 14.59
CA VAL A 659 7.58 -25.99 15.30
C VAL A 659 8.91 -25.36 14.92
N VAL A 660 9.64 -24.88 15.91
CA VAL A 660 11.00 -24.35 15.79
C VAL A 660 11.96 -25.28 16.52
N ALA A 661 13.07 -25.65 15.87
CA ALA A 661 14.07 -26.52 16.47
C ALA A 661 15.13 -25.70 17.22
N ASP A 662 15.41 -26.07 18.47
CA ASP A 662 16.54 -25.54 19.24
C ASP A 662 17.81 -26.27 18.83
N LEU A 663 18.65 -25.57 18.07
CA LEU A 663 19.93 -26.05 17.60
C LEU A 663 21.03 -25.56 18.52
N ASP A 664 21.63 -26.48 19.28
CA ASP A 664 22.76 -26.17 20.15
C ASP A 664 24.05 -26.10 19.33
N VAL A 665 24.49 -24.88 19.04
CA VAL A 665 25.68 -24.60 18.24
C VAL A 665 26.99 -24.92 18.98
N SER A 666 26.93 -25.21 20.28
CA SER A 666 28.12 -25.58 21.07
C SER A 666 28.53 -27.05 20.93
N LEU A 667 27.66 -27.89 20.35
CA LEU A 667 27.85 -29.34 20.29
C LEU A 667 28.51 -29.86 19.00
N GLY A 668 28.79 -29.01 18.00
CA GLY A 668 29.33 -29.44 16.70
C GLY A 668 30.12 -28.34 15.98
N GLY A 669 30.81 -28.71 14.88
CA GLY A 669 31.45 -27.74 14.00
C GLY A 669 30.44 -27.04 13.09
N GLU A 670 30.87 -25.96 12.41
CA GLU A 670 30.04 -25.18 11.48
C GLU A 670 29.32 -26.05 10.43
N ALA A 671 30.04 -27.00 9.83
CA ALA A 671 29.48 -27.95 8.87
C ALA A 671 28.38 -28.84 9.48
N ASP A 672 28.55 -29.29 10.73
CA ASP A 672 27.56 -30.11 11.43
C ASP A 672 26.29 -29.30 11.73
N VAL A 673 26.45 -28.02 12.09
CA VAL A 673 25.35 -27.08 12.34
C VAL A 673 24.54 -26.86 11.06
N LEU A 674 25.19 -26.61 9.92
CA LEU A 674 24.51 -26.42 8.63
C LEU A 674 23.83 -27.71 8.14
N GLU A 675 24.49 -28.87 8.24
CA GLU A 675 23.91 -30.16 7.86
C GLU A 675 22.68 -30.51 8.72
N THR A 676 22.78 -30.28 10.03
CA THR A 676 21.65 -30.47 10.96
C THR A 676 20.52 -29.49 10.67
N SER A 677 20.84 -28.24 10.35
CA SER A 677 19.87 -27.22 9.95
C SER A 677 19.08 -27.64 8.71
N CYS A 678 19.76 -28.06 7.63
CA CYS A 678 19.11 -28.59 6.43
C CYS A 678 18.20 -29.77 6.74
N THR A 679 18.72 -30.72 7.52
CA THR A 679 17.99 -31.94 7.89
C THR A 679 16.69 -31.64 8.63
N LEU A 680 16.73 -30.71 9.59
CA LEU A 680 15.54 -30.29 10.34
C LEU A 680 14.54 -29.53 9.45
N LEU A 681 15.01 -28.61 8.61
CA LEU A 681 14.14 -27.87 7.69
C LEU A 681 13.46 -28.78 6.66
N ASP A 682 14.19 -29.75 6.11
CA ASP A 682 13.66 -30.77 5.18
C ASP A 682 12.61 -31.69 5.83
N GLN A 683 12.69 -31.85 7.16
CA GLN A 683 11.72 -32.63 7.94
C GLN A 683 10.47 -31.84 8.32
N GLY A 684 10.35 -30.60 7.84
CA GLY A 684 9.16 -29.77 7.98
C GLY A 684 9.15 -28.88 9.22
N PHE A 685 10.29 -28.68 9.89
CA PHE A 685 10.37 -27.64 10.93
C PHE A 685 10.15 -26.25 10.31
N ASP A 686 9.41 -25.41 11.01
CA ASP A 686 9.05 -24.06 10.59
C ASP A 686 10.14 -23.02 10.90
N GLY A 687 11.19 -23.40 11.64
CA GLY A 687 12.32 -22.52 11.90
C GLY A 687 13.38 -23.13 12.79
N LEU A 688 14.44 -22.37 13.03
CA LEU A 688 15.58 -22.74 13.89
C LEU A 688 15.79 -21.67 14.97
N ARG A 689 16.12 -22.11 16.18
CA ARG A 689 16.59 -21.29 17.29
C ARG A 689 18.01 -21.70 17.66
N LEU A 690 18.98 -20.81 17.46
CA LEU A 690 20.37 -21.06 17.82
C LEU A 690 20.54 -20.87 19.34
N VAL A 691 20.76 -21.97 20.04
CA VAL A 691 21.02 -22.03 21.49
C VAL A 691 22.53 -22.18 21.71
N GLY A 692 23.07 -21.61 22.79
CA GLY A 692 24.52 -21.59 23.06
C GLY A 692 25.28 -20.52 22.28
N ALA A 693 24.58 -19.53 21.71
CA ALA A 693 25.10 -18.54 20.77
C ALA A 693 26.12 -17.52 21.33
N GLU A 694 26.66 -17.73 22.53
CA GLU A 694 27.77 -16.90 23.06
C GLU A 694 29.05 -17.05 22.21
N THR A 695 29.09 -18.06 21.34
CA THR A 695 30.22 -18.43 20.48
C THR A 695 29.87 -18.52 18.99
N VAL A 696 28.69 -18.04 18.56
CA VAL A 696 28.32 -18.06 17.14
C VAL A 696 29.10 -16.99 16.40
N ASP A 697 29.91 -17.42 15.44
CA ASP A 697 30.61 -16.54 14.52
C ASP A 697 29.60 -15.83 13.59
N ASP A 698 29.89 -14.59 13.21
CA ASP A 698 29.02 -13.82 12.30
C ASP A 698 28.90 -14.54 10.95
N ASP A 699 29.97 -15.22 10.51
CA ASP A 699 30.00 -16.02 9.27
C ASP A 699 29.02 -17.21 9.34
N LEU A 700 29.02 -17.97 10.45
CA LEU A 700 28.07 -19.08 10.64
C LEU A 700 26.61 -18.59 10.73
N LEU A 701 26.37 -17.44 11.37
CA LEU A 701 25.04 -16.84 11.42
C LEU A 701 24.56 -16.43 10.02
N ASP A 702 25.44 -15.84 9.21
CA ASP A 702 25.17 -15.46 7.83
C ASP A 702 24.90 -16.67 6.94
N ASP A 703 25.62 -17.79 7.14
CA ASP A 703 25.40 -19.03 6.40
C ASP A 703 24.08 -19.73 6.79
N VAL A 704 23.75 -19.80 8.08
CA VAL A 704 22.44 -20.31 8.54
C VAL A 704 21.31 -19.41 8.06
N ARG A 705 21.52 -18.09 8.00
CA ARG A 705 20.56 -17.15 7.42
C ARG A 705 20.35 -17.44 5.94
N HIS A 706 21.43 -17.53 5.16
CA HIS A 706 21.35 -17.80 3.73
C HIS A 706 20.64 -19.12 3.44
N LEU A 707 20.89 -20.13 4.29
CA LEU A 707 20.18 -21.39 4.25
C LEU A 707 18.69 -21.18 4.50
N ILE A 708 18.29 -20.54 5.61
CA ILE A 708 16.88 -20.29 5.95
C ILE A 708 16.16 -19.44 4.90
N GLU A 709 16.81 -18.44 4.31
CA GLU A 709 16.26 -17.64 3.20
C GLU A 709 15.97 -18.48 1.96
N GLY A 710 16.68 -19.60 1.77
CA GLY A 710 16.39 -20.59 0.73
C GLY A 710 15.16 -21.45 1.00
N TYR A 711 14.66 -21.45 2.25
CA TYR A 711 13.42 -22.11 2.64
C TYR A 711 12.37 -21.03 2.93
N ASP A 712 11.46 -20.82 1.98
CA ASP A 712 10.34 -19.88 2.10
C ASP A 712 9.61 -20.02 3.46
N ASP A 713 9.30 -18.90 4.10
CA ASP A 713 8.47 -18.82 5.32
C ASP A 713 9.05 -19.48 6.59
N ARG A 714 10.38 -19.57 6.72
CA ARG A 714 11.06 -20.13 7.90
C ARG A 714 11.57 -19.07 8.88
N LEU A 715 11.51 -19.38 10.18
CA LEU A 715 11.90 -18.47 11.25
C LEU A 715 13.34 -18.74 11.73
N LEU A 716 14.16 -17.70 11.87
CA LEU A 716 15.44 -17.77 12.58
C LEU A 716 15.37 -16.98 13.90
N LEU A 717 15.71 -17.63 15.01
CA LEU A 717 15.91 -17.03 16.32
C LEU A 717 17.37 -17.20 16.75
N TYR A 718 18.01 -16.15 17.27
CA TYR A 718 19.37 -16.25 17.81
C TYR A 718 19.55 -15.27 18.97
N GLY A 719 20.46 -15.58 19.90
CA GLY A 719 20.73 -14.73 21.07
C GLY A 719 22.13 -14.16 21.09
N SER A 720 22.25 -12.85 21.29
CA SER A 720 23.55 -12.20 21.51
C SER A 720 23.75 -11.93 23.01
N SER A 721 24.71 -12.62 23.63
CA SER A 721 25.06 -12.42 25.04
C SER A 721 26.02 -11.24 25.26
N ALA A 722 26.74 -10.81 24.23
CA ALA A 722 27.94 -9.98 24.39
C ALA A 722 27.67 -8.48 24.64
N HIS A 723 26.44 -7.98 24.55
CA HIS A 723 26.16 -6.52 24.51
C HIS A 723 25.19 -6.01 25.59
N ALA A 724 24.88 -6.78 26.63
CA ALA A 724 23.88 -6.39 27.64
C ALA A 724 24.27 -5.15 28.51
N THR A 725 25.50 -4.63 28.42
CA THR A 725 25.97 -3.48 29.22
C THR A 725 26.56 -2.31 28.41
N ALA A 726 26.69 -2.44 27.08
CA ALA A 726 27.15 -1.36 26.19
C ALA A 726 26.02 -0.97 25.24
N GLU A 727 26.02 0.26 24.75
CA GLU A 727 25.02 0.76 23.79
C GLU A 727 24.70 -0.27 22.69
N PRO A 728 23.43 -0.46 22.32
CA PRO A 728 23.05 -1.44 21.30
C PRO A 728 23.76 -1.13 19.98
N PRO A 729 24.10 -2.15 19.18
CA PRO A 729 24.76 -1.96 17.90
C PRO A 729 23.93 -1.06 16.99
N ASP A 730 24.62 -0.27 16.16
CA ASP A 730 24.04 0.65 15.19
C ASP A 730 23.03 -0.08 14.28
N THR A 731 21.75 0.29 14.38
CA THR A 731 20.62 -0.39 13.72
C THR A 731 20.72 -0.41 12.20
N ALA A 732 21.58 0.43 11.62
CA ALA A 732 21.86 0.46 10.18
C ALA A 732 22.67 -0.74 9.67
N ARG A 733 23.24 -1.56 10.56
CA ARG A 733 24.08 -2.72 10.20
C ARG A 733 23.60 -4.04 10.80
N THR A 734 22.51 -4.05 11.57
CA THR A 734 22.05 -5.26 12.28
C THR A 734 21.15 -6.11 11.36
N PRO A 735 21.49 -7.38 11.09
CA PRO A 735 20.85 -8.22 10.08
C PRO A 735 19.43 -8.71 10.48
N PRO A 736 18.66 -9.26 9.51
CA PRO A 736 17.26 -9.64 9.70
C PRO A 736 17.11 -10.99 10.42
N ALA A 737 17.05 -10.96 11.75
CA ALA A 737 16.67 -12.10 12.58
C ALA A 737 16.11 -11.61 13.93
N LEU A 738 15.31 -12.43 14.62
CA LEU A 738 14.81 -12.05 15.95
C LEU A 738 15.91 -12.21 16.99
N MET A 739 16.31 -11.08 17.58
CA MET A 739 17.35 -11.05 18.61
C MET A 739 16.74 -11.44 19.97
N LEU A 740 17.25 -12.51 20.59
CA LEU A 740 16.93 -12.88 21.96
C LEU A 740 17.63 -11.92 22.93
N SER A 741 16.86 -11.21 23.75
CA SER A 741 17.38 -10.44 24.89
C SER A 741 17.31 -11.31 26.15
N ARG A 742 18.45 -11.53 26.81
CA ARG A 742 18.50 -12.35 28.04
C ARG A 742 17.72 -11.70 29.19
N SER A 743 17.00 -12.55 29.94
CA SER A 743 16.14 -12.34 31.12
C SER A 743 16.09 -10.92 31.71
N LEU A 744 15.18 -10.12 31.18
CA LEU A 744 14.72 -8.87 31.80
C LEU A 744 14.11 -9.02 33.18
N LEU A 745 13.62 -10.22 33.43
CA LEU A 745 12.99 -10.58 34.68
C LEU A 745 14.04 -11.08 35.68
N SER A 746 15.33 -10.91 35.42
CA SER A 746 16.38 -10.90 36.45
C SER A 746 16.15 -9.82 37.50
N VAL A 747 15.44 -8.75 37.14
CA VAL A 747 14.89 -7.76 38.07
C VAL A 747 13.85 -8.37 39.03
N LEU A 748 13.23 -9.49 38.65
CA LEU A 748 12.38 -10.29 39.54
C LEU A 748 13.14 -11.47 40.19
N ASP A 749 14.38 -11.74 39.78
CA ASP A 749 15.23 -12.75 40.39
C ASP A 749 15.87 -12.19 41.66
N ASP A 750 15.65 -12.87 42.77
CA ASP A 750 16.45 -12.72 43.98
C ASP A 750 17.21 -14.03 44.15
N ASP A 751 18.52 -13.96 44.38
CA ASP A 751 19.43 -15.10 44.61
C ASP A 751 19.19 -15.77 45.99
N GLY A 752 17.93 -15.98 46.39
CA GLY A 752 17.58 -16.83 47.52
C GLY A 752 16.58 -16.28 48.53
N HIS A 753 15.92 -15.15 48.28
CA HIS A 753 14.82 -14.67 49.11
C HIS A 753 13.51 -14.67 48.33
N GLY A 754 12.86 -15.85 48.32
CA GLY A 754 11.57 -16.01 47.68
C GLY A 754 10.56 -14.96 48.14
N TYR A 755 9.63 -14.59 47.26
CA TYR A 755 8.47 -13.73 47.53
C TYR A 755 7.49 -14.30 48.61
N GLY A 756 7.91 -15.28 49.40
CA GLY A 756 7.15 -15.95 50.45
C GLY A 756 7.50 -15.42 51.84
N THR A 757 6.52 -14.75 52.46
CA THR A 757 6.21 -14.75 53.91
C THR A 757 7.38 -15.02 54.86
N GLY A 758 7.95 -13.95 55.42
CA GLY A 758 8.71 -14.03 56.66
C GLY A 758 7.83 -14.49 57.83
N THR A 759 7.58 -15.79 57.94
CA THR A 759 7.17 -16.45 59.19
C THR A 759 8.32 -17.29 59.69
N GLY A 760 9.45 -16.64 59.95
CA GLY A 760 10.51 -17.19 60.78
C GLY A 760 10.22 -16.85 62.23
N THR A 761 9.45 -17.70 62.92
CA THR A 761 9.42 -17.73 64.39
C THR A 761 10.80 -18.16 64.89
N GLY A 762 11.70 -17.19 65.04
CA GLY A 762 12.96 -17.31 65.75
C GLY A 762 12.95 -16.32 66.91
N TYR A 763 12.59 -16.80 68.10
CA TYR A 763 12.73 -16.06 69.35
C TYR A 763 14.20 -15.60 69.52
N GLY A 764 14.42 -14.30 69.40
CA GLY A 764 15.70 -13.65 69.70
C GLY A 764 15.43 -12.24 70.18
N ASN A 765 15.27 -12.09 71.50
CA ASN A 765 15.11 -10.80 72.16
C ASN A 765 16.26 -9.84 71.81
N GLY A 766 15.92 -8.71 71.20
CA GLY A 766 16.81 -7.59 70.97
C GLY A 766 16.00 -6.34 70.66
N LEU A 767 15.49 -5.69 71.71
CA LEU A 767 14.87 -4.37 71.65
C LEU A 767 15.90 -3.34 71.14
N GLY A 768 15.55 -2.65 70.06
CA GLY A 768 16.24 -1.47 69.56
C GLY A 768 15.55 -0.94 68.30
N ASP A 769 14.85 0.18 68.46
CA ASP A 769 14.16 1.06 67.50
C ASP A 769 14.69 0.98 66.04
N ASP A 770 13.85 0.64 65.06
CA ASP A 770 12.94 1.53 64.30
C ASP A 770 13.69 2.39 63.25
N ASP A 771 13.83 1.84 62.03
CA ASP A 771 13.60 2.52 60.74
C ASP A 771 13.97 1.63 59.52
N GLY A 772 12.95 0.96 58.97
CA GLY A 772 12.59 1.08 57.55
C GLY A 772 13.56 0.71 56.41
N LEU A 773 14.42 -0.32 56.50
CA LEU A 773 15.38 -0.65 55.41
C LEU A 773 15.16 -2.00 54.68
N GLY A 774 13.95 -2.54 54.66
CA GLY A 774 13.66 -3.81 53.97
C GLY A 774 13.04 -3.71 52.57
N ASP A 775 12.36 -2.60 52.23
CA ASP A 775 11.50 -2.55 51.03
C ASP A 775 12.07 -1.69 49.89
N GLY A 776 13.24 -1.07 50.06
CA GLY A 776 13.83 -0.15 49.08
C GLY A 776 14.22 -0.79 47.74
N GLY A 777 14.43 -2.12 47.72
CA GLY A 777 14.84 -2.84 46.51
C GLY A 777 13.72 -3.02 45.48
N PHE A 778 12.47 -3.27 45.91
CA PHE A 778 11.39 -3.56 44.96
C PHE A 778 10.96 -2.34 44.13
N PRO A 779 10.73 -1.15 44.69
CA PRO A 779 10.40 0.04 43.92
C PRO A 779 11.51 0.39 42.90
N ALA A 780 12.78 0.29 43.30
CA ALA A 780 13.91 0.52 42.39
C ALA A 780 13.92 -0.48 41.23
N ARG A 781 13.68 -1.77 41.51
CA ARG A 781 13.56 -2.83 40.51
C ARG A 781 12.37 -2.60 39.58
N MET A 782 11.20 -2.26 40.10
CA MET A 782 10.02 -1.92 39.31
C MET A 782 10.26 -0.69 38.42
N SER A 783 10.92 0.35 38.93
CA SER A 783 11.33 1.51 38.13
C SER A 783 12.27 1.12 36.98
N THR A 784 13.21 0.21 37.20
CA THR A 784 14.09 -0.33 36.15
C THR A 784 13.29 -1.09 35.08
N LEU A 785 12.35 -1.95 35.50
CA LEU A 785 11.46 -2.66 34.57
C LEU A 785 10.61 -1.69 33.75
N LYS A 786 9.99 -0.69 34.38
CA LYS A 786 9.19 0.35 33.72
C LYS A 786 10.01 1.14 32.70
N LEU A 787 11.18 1.64 33.09
CA LEU A 787 12.08 2.40 32.22
C LEU A 787 12.51 1.56 31.00
N TRP A 788 12.75 0.27 31.20
CA TRP A 788 13.05 -0.62 30.10
C TRP A 788 11.85 -0.78 29.17
N ILE A 789 10.65 -1.05 29.70
CA ILE A 789 9.43 -1.18 28.89
C ILE A 789 9.21 0.09 28.06
N GLU A 790 9.39 1.27 28.64
CA GLU A 790 9.29 2.56 27.93
C GLU A 790 10.33 2.69 26.82
N ARG A 791 11.59 2.32 27.07
CA ARG A 791 12.66 2.34 26.05
C ARG A 791 12.38 1.37 24.91
N THR A 792 11.81 0.21 25.22
CA THR A 792 11.45 -0.79 24.21
C THR A 792 10.21 -0.34 23.43
N ALA A 793 9.20 0.21 24.10
CA ALA A 793 7.97 0.73 23.51
C ALA A 793 8.16 2.02 22.69
N THR A 794 9.14 2.86 23.00
CA THR A 794 9.46 4.05 22.20
C THR A 794 10.24 3.72 20.93
N ARG A 795 10.93 2.57 20.88
CA ARG A 795 11.54 2.02 19.66
C ARG A 795 10.51 1.37 18.73
N THR A 796 9.36 0.96 19.26
CA THR A 796 8.20 0.55 18.46
C THR A 796 7.43 1.78 17.97
N SER A 797 8.03 2.54 17.04
CA SER A 797 7.35 3.62 16.30
C SER A 797 6.37 3.02 15.28
N PRO A 798 5.25 3.70 14.92
CA PRO A 798 4.30 3.27 13.87
C PRO A 798 4.90 3.12 12.46
N THR A 799 6.21 3.35 12.30
CA THR A 799 6.94 3.34 11.02
C THR A 799 7.84 2.11 10.82
N GLY A 800 7.50 0.94 11.39
CA GLY A 800 7.89 -0.36 10.78
C GLY A 800 9.07 -1.16 11.36
N SER A 801 9.67 -0.77 12.50
CA SER A 801 10.83 -1.50 13.08
C SER A 801 10.50 -2.31 14.36
N SER A 802 9.24 -2.43 14.74
CA SER A 802 8.81 -2.83 16.10
C SER A 802 8.93 -4.32 16.43
N ASP A 803 9.14 -5.20 15.46
CA ASP A 803 8.83 -6.62 15.60
C ASP A 803 10.06 -7.52 15.83
N ARG A 804 11.26 -6.94 15.98
CA ARG A 804 12.55 -7.67 15.89
C ARG A 804 13.09 -8.34 17.16
N TRP A 805 12.30 -8.46 18.22
CA TRP A 805 12.84 -8.92 19.51
C TRP A 805 12.01 -10.02 20.16
N THR A 806 12.74 -11.00 20.67
CA THR A 806 12.22 -12.15 21.38
C THR A 806 12.64 -12.02 22.84
N LEU A 807 11.67 -12.08 23.76
CA LEU A 807 11.94 -12.06 25.20
C LEU A 807 11.83 -13.46 25.76
N GLU A 808 12.91 -13.96 26.34
CA GLU A 808 12.94 -15.28 26.96
C GLU A 808 12.80 -15.18 28.48
N LEU A 809 11.91 -16.00 29.04
CA LEU A 809 11.86 -16.24 30.48
C LEU A 809 12.98 -17.23 30.84
N GLY A 810 13.92 -16.79 31.67
CA GLY A 810 15.11 -17.56 32.05
C GLY A 810 14.83 -18.77 32.96
N ALA A 811 15.85 -19.20 33.71
CA ALA A 811 15.85 -20.41 34.56
C ALA A 811 14.57 -20.60 35.41
N PRO A 812 14.16 -21.85 35.70
CA PRO A 812 12.92 -22.15 36.41
C PRO A 812 12.83 -21.47 37.78
N ARG A 813 11.62 -20.97 38.10
CA ARG A 813 11.33 -20.12 39.27
C ARG A 813 10.24 -20.72 40.14
N PRO A 814 9.96 -20.17 41.33
CA PRO A 814 8.69 -20.41 41.99
C PRO A 814 7.53 -20.10 41.02
N ARG A 815 6.63 -21.07 40.83
CA ARG A 815 5.55 -21.03 39.83
C ARG A 815 4.71 -19.75 39.83
N GLU A 816 4.49 -19.16 41.00
CA GLU A 816 3.74 -17.92 41.13
C GLU A 816 4.46 -16.74 40.48
N THR A 817 5.78 -16.65 40.67
CA THR A 817 6.64 -15.66 40.03
C THR A 817 6.75 -15.92 38.53
N GLU A 818 6.85 -17.18 38.11
CA GLU A 818 6.87 -17.58 36.70
C GLU A 818 5.59 -17.18 35.96
N ARG A 819 4.42 -17.38 36.58
CA ARG A 819 3.13 -16.95 36.03
C ARG A 819 3.04 -15.44 35.86
N LEU A 820 3.42 -14.67 36.89
CA LEU A 820 3.41 -13.20 36.81
C LEU A 820 4.39 -12.71 35.74
N ALA A 821 5.56 -13.33 35.65
CA ALA A 821 6.53 -13.09 34.60
C ALA A 821 5.97 -13.40 33.20
N ALA A 822 5.34 -14.55 33.00
CA ALA A 822 4.70 -14.92 31.74
C ALA A 822 3.61 -13.92 31.34
N ALA A 823 2.79 -13.47 32.30
CA ALA A 823 1.78 -12.45 32.06
C ALA A 823 2.38 -11.11 31.62
N VAL A 824 3.49 -10.68 32.22
CA VAL A 824 4.21 -9.48 31.78
C VAL A 824 4.71 -9.69 30.36
N LEU A 825 5.42 -10.78 30.07
CA LEU A 825 5.97 -11.06 28.75
C LEU A 825 4.88 -11.10 27.67
N LEU A 826 3.77 -11.80 27.93
CA LEU A 826 2.65 -11.90 27.01
C LEU A 826 1.87 -10.58 26.84
N SER A 827 2.07 -9.60 27.73
CA SER A 827 1.50 -8.26 27.59
C SER A 827 2.40 -7.27 26.83
N LEU A 828 3.65 -7.63 26.56
CA LEU A 828 4.61 -6.80 25.82
C LEU A 828 4.53 -7.05 24.30
N PRO A 829 5.00 -6.10 23.46
CA PRO A 829 5.18 -6.33 22.02
C PRO A 829 6.20 -7.46 21.74
N GLY A 830 6.39 -7.82 20.46
CA GLY A 830 7.39 -8.84 20.06
C GLY A 830 6.91 -10.29 20.22
N SER A 831 7.85 -11.24 20.18
CA SER A 831 7.55 -12.68 20.20
C SER A 831 8.11 -13.32 21.48
N PRO A 832 7.31 -13.51 22.55
CA PRO A 832 7.83 -14.03 23.81
C PRO A 832 8.13 -15.54 23.74
N VAL A 833 9.21 -15.98 24.39
CA VAL A 833 9.55 -17.39 24.60
C VAL A 833 9.33 -17.75 26.07
N LEU A 834 8.47 -18.73 26.30
CA LEU A 834 8.08 -19.18 27.63
C LEU A 834 8.51 -20.64 27.85
N PRO A 835 9.17 -20.99 28.96
CA PRO A 835 9.36 -22.38 29.36
C PRO A 835 8.00 -22.97 29.73
N PHE A 836 7.71 -24.19 29.28
CA PHE A 836 6.56 -24.91 29.76
C PHE A 836 6.84 -25.52 31.14
N THR A 837 6.02 -25.16 32.13
CA THR A 837 5.97 -25.86 33.41
C THR A 837 4.56 -26.43 33.64
N ALA A 838 4.47 -27.74 33.84
CA ALA A 838 3.19 -28.42 34.02
C ALA A 838 2.43 -27.87 35.25
N PRO A 839 1.11 -27.60 35.14
CA PRO A 839 0.31 -27.08 36.25
C PRO A 839 0.17 -28.12 37.38
N PRO A 840 0.15 -27.73 38.67
CA PRO A 840 -0.23 -28.65 39.74
C PRO A 840 -1.71 -29.00 39.66
N ALA A 841 -2.04 -30.26 39.98
CA ALA A 841 -3.40 -30.67 40.25
C ALA A 841 -3.90 -29.99 41.54
N GLY A 842 -4.84 -29.05 41.40
CA GLY A 842 -5.67 -28.57 42.52
C GLY A 842 -5.09 -27.42 43.35
N GLY A 843 -5.33 -26.19 42.90
CA GLY A 843 -5.31 -24.97 43.73
C GLY A 843 -6.41 -24.02 43.26
N PRO A 844 -7.07 -23.27 44.15
CA PRO A 844 -8.13 -22.34 43.77
C PRO A 844 -7.52 -21.11 43.09
N ASP A 845 -7.63 -21.09 41.76
CA ASP A 845 -7.78 -19.89 40.94
C ASP A 845 -6.53 -19.07 40.53
N PRO A 846 -5.51 -19.67 39.88
CA PRO A 846 -4.65 -18.96 38.94
C PRO A 846 -5.14 -19.11 37.48
N VAL A 847 -5.19 -17.99 36.73
CA VAL A 847 -5.44 -18.01 35.27
C VAL A 847 -4.41 -18.94 34.60
N PRO A 848 -4.86 -20.00 33.89
CA PRO A 848 -3.95 -20.94 33.23
C PRO A 848 -3.11 -20.26 32.14
N LEU A 849 -1.87 -20.73 31.95
CA LEU A 849 -1.00 -20.23 30.88
C LEU A 849 -1.67 -20.32 29.50
N GLY A 850 -2.35 -21.44 29.21
CA GLY A 850 -3.10 -21.60 27.96
C GLY A 850 -4.18 -20.53 27.76
N THR A 851 -4.83 -20.07 28.82
CA THR A 851 -5.80 -18.96 28.71
C THR A 851 -5.13 -17.64 28.35
N MET A 852 -3.96 -17.34 28.95
CA MET A 852 -3.20 -16.12 28.60
C MET A 852 -2.68 -16.16 27.15
N LEU A 853 -2.21 -17.32 26.70
CA LEU A 853 -1.79 -17.54 25.31
C LEU A 853 -2.95 -17.38 24.34
N ASP A 854 -4.11 -17.97 24.65
CA ASP A 854 -5.30 -17.88 23.81
C ASP A 854 -5.82 -16.45 23.70
N VAL A 855 -5.86 -15.71 24.82
CA VAL A 855 -6.22 -14.29 24.78
C VAL A 855 -5.21 -13.49 23.96
N ARG A 856 -3.90 -13.71 24.11
CA ARG A 856 -2.90 -13.00 23.31
C ARG A 856 -3.06 -13.28 21.81
N ARG A 857 -3.24 -14.54 21.42
CA ARG A 857 -3.46 -14.96 20.03
C ARG A 857 -4.67 -14.26 19.42
N ASN A 858 -5.76 -14.18 20.17
CA ASN A 858 -7.05 -13.69 19.69
C ASN A 858 -7.21 -12.16 19.81
N GLN A 859 -6.21 -11.43 20.29
CA GLN A 859 -6.23 -9.98 20.43
C GLN A 859 -5.10 -9.34 19.62
N LEU A 860 -5.44 -8.61 18.55
CA LEU A 860 -4.47 -7.92 17.70
C LEU A 860 -3.69 -6.86 18.48
N ALA A 861 -4.31 -6.23 19.48
CA ALA A 861 -3.62 -5.29 20.36
C ALA A 861 -2.47 -5.97 21.10
N LEU A 862 -2.64 -7.21 21.56
CA LEU A 862 -1.61 -7.94 22.31
C LEU A 862 -0.53 -8.52 21.39
N SER A 863 -0.90 -9.07 20.23
CA SER A 863 0.05 -9.68 19.29
C SER A 863 0.84 -8.65 18.48
N ARG A 864 0.22 -7.55 18.06
CA ARG A 864 0.81 -6.58 17.11
C ARG A 864 0.72 -5.11 17.54
N GLY A 865 0.00 -4.83 18.62
CA GLY A 865 -0.28 -3.46 19.01
C GLY A 865 0.88 -2.72 19.65
N GLU A 866 0.86 -1.40 19.49
CA GLU A 866 1.70 -0.48 20.23
C GLU A 866 1.52 -0.69 21.74
N CYS A 867 2.56 -0.40 22.51
CA CYS A 867 2.55 -0.55 23.95
C CYS A 867 2.76 0.79 24.63
N ARG A 868 1.93 1.10 25.61
CA ARG A 868 2.06 2.29 26.45
C ARG A 868 2.02 1.90 27.91
N LEU A 869 3.06 2.26 28.65
CA LEU A 869 3.07 2.11 30.10
C LEU A 869 2.15 3.16 30.74
N LEU A 870 1.35 2.73 31.73
CA LEU A 870 0.50 3.62 32.53
C LEU A 870 1.10 3.77 33.93
N ASP A 871 1.26 5.02 34.36
CA ASP A 871 1.68 5.31 35.73
C ASP A 871 0.51 5.26 36.69
N LEU A 872 0.58 4.30 37.61
CA LEU A 872 -0.39 4.12 38.67
C LEU A 872 0.18 4.55 40.02
N PRO A 873 -0.67 5.02 40.95
CA PRO A 873 -0.27 5.32 42.32
C PRO A 873 0.14 4.06 43.11
N ALA A 874 -0.24 2.85 42.65
CA ALA A 874 0.11 1.59 43.28
C ALA A 874 1.49 1.08 42.78
N PRO A 875 2.58 1.21 43.57
CA PRO A 875 3.95 0.95 43.08
C PRO A 875 4.24 -0.52 42.79
N ARG A 876 3.37 -1.43 43.25
CA ARG A 876 3.47 -2.88 43.02
C ARG A 876 2.54 -3.40 41.92
N VAL A 877 1.85 -2.51 41.22
CA VAL A 877 0.99 -2.85 40.09
C VAL A 877 1.62 -2.31 38.81
N LEU A 878 1.85 -3.20 37.85
CA LEU A 878 2.24 -2.83 36.49
C LEU A 878 0.98 -2.71 35.64
N ALA A 879 0.86 -1.62 34.90
CA ALA A 879 -0.24 -1.37 33.98
C ALA A 879 0.26 -1.01 32.59
N LEU A 880 -0.19 -1.74 31.59
CA LEU A 880 0.16 -1.56 30.18
C LEU A 880 -1.12 -1.40 29.36
N LEU A 881 -1.11 -0.45 28.44
CA LEU A 881 -2.16 -0.27 27.46
C LEU A 881 -1.62 -0.67 26.09
N ARG A 882 -2.26 -1.65 25.47
CA ARG A 882 -1.95 -2.15 24.14
C ARG A 882 -3.00 -1.65 23.14
N ARG A 883 -2.58 -1.18 21.96
CA ARG A 883 -3.50 -0.67 20.93
C ARG A 883 -3.10 -1.12 19.53
N HIS A 884 -4.06 -1.60 18.76
CA HIS A 884 -3.88 -1.93 17.35
C HIS A 884 -5.17 -1.65 16.57
N GLY A 885 -5.15 -0.64 15.71
CA GLY A 885 -6.37 -0.16 15.04
C GLY A 885 -7.42 0.26 16.08
N ASP A 886 -8.62 -0.31 15.97
CA ASP A 886 -9.74 -0.06 16.89
C ASP A 886 -9.71 -0.95 18.14
N GLU A 887 -8.76 -1.88 18.25
CA GLU A 887 -8.65 -2.79 19.38
C GLU A 887 -7.73 -2.19 20.46
N SER A 888 -8.18 -2.20 21.72
CA SER A 888 -7.39 -1.75 22.86
C SER A 888 -7.53 -2.71 24.03
N VAL A 889 -6.39 -3.09 24.63
CA VAL A 889 -6.34 -4.01 25.78
C VAL A 889 -5.53 -3.38 26.92
N LEU A 890 -6.13 -3.31 28.11
CA LEU A 890 -5.50 -2.88 29.35
C LEU A 890 -5.00 -4.12 30.13
N CYS A 891 -3.69 -4.26 30.28
CA CYS A 891 -3.06 -5.34 31.04
C CYS A 891 -2.64 -4.85 32.43
N LEU A 892 -3.11 -5.51 33.48
CA LEU A 892 -2.76 -5.24 34.87
C LEU A 892 -2.10 -6.46 35.52
N VAL A 893 -0.97 -6.26 36.18
CA VAL A 893 -0.23 -7.29 36.93
C VAL A 893 0.07 -6.78 38.34
N ASN A 894 -0.50 -7.44 39.35
CA ASN A 894 -0.23 -7.13 40.76
C ASN A 894 0.86 -8.05 41.30
N PHE A 895 2.01 -7.50 41.65
CA PHE A 895 3.12 -8.22 42.28
C PHE A 895 3.05 -8.22 43.80
N ALA A 896 2.11 -7.49 44.40
CA ALA A 896 1.98 -7.45 45.84
C ALA A 896 1.42 -8.78 46.40
N PRO A 897 1.89 -9.22 47.57
CA PRO A 897 1.28 -10.33 48.31
C PRO A 897 -0.05 -9.91 48.99
N TYR A 898 -0.57 -8.72 48.68
CA TYR A 898 -1.82 -8.17 49.19
C TYR A 898 -2.65 -7.59 48.04
N PRO A 899 -3.98 -7.45 48.21
CA PRO A 899 -4.83 -6.82 47.21
C PRO A 899 -4.42 -5.37 46.95
N ALA A 900 -4.51 -4.91 45.71
CA ALA A 900 -4.17 -3.54 45.33
C ALA A 900 -5.26 -2.95 44.42
N ASP A 901 -5.56 -1.66 44.59
CA ASP A 901 -6.49 -0.94 43.72
C ASP A 901 -5.69 -0.18 42.65
N ALA A 902 -6.02 -0.43 41.39
CA ALA A 902 -5.52 0.31 40.24
C ALA A 902 -6.51 1.41 39.88
N GLU A 903 -6.13 2.67 40.11
CA GLU A 903 -6.91 3.85 39.72
C GLU A 903 -6.36 4.41 38.41
N ILE A 904 -7.19 4.46 37.37
CA ILE A 904 -6.79 4.82 36.01
C ILE A 904 -7.71 5.91 35.48
N ASP A 905 -7.15 6.99 34.96
CA ASP A 905 -7.93 8.04 34.29
C ASP A 905 -8.58 7.50 33.01
N SER A 906 -9.91 7.62 32.92
CA SER A 906 -10.66 7.12 31.75
C SER A 906 -10.29 7.85 30.46
N ALA A 907 -9.81 9.10 30.54
CA ALA A 907 -9.31 9.84 29.38
C ALA A 907 -8.07 9.19 28.76
N VAL A 908 -7.18 8.61 29.59
CA VAL A 908 -5.98 7.90 29.11
C VAL A 908 -6.35 6.63 28.35
N LEU A 909 -7.44 5.97 28.77
CA LEU A 909 -8.00 4.80 28.12
C LEU A 909 -8.76 5.13 26.83
N GLY A 910 -9.05 6.41 26.55
CA GLY A 910 -9.86 6.82 25.41
C GLY A 910 -11.36 6.83 25.68
N GLN A 911 -11.75 7.04 26.94
CA GLN A 911 -13.15 7.11 27.40
C GLN A 911 -13.97 5.86 27.03
N PRO A 912 -13.54 4.66 27.45
CA PRO A 912 -14.30 3.44 27.16
C PRO A 912 -15.64 3.47 27.89
N ALA A 913 -16.68 2.90 27.26
CA ALA A 913 -17.97 2.69 27.92
C ALA A 913 -17.93 1.57 28.96
N GLY A 914 -16.96 0.65 28.86
CA GLY A 914 -16.75 -0.42 29.82
C GLY A 914 -15.44 -1.17 29.60
N LEU A 915 -15.03 -1.93 30.60
CA LEU A 915 -13.90 -2.87 30.55
C LEU A 915 -14.44 -4.30 30.53
N LEU A 916 -14.03 -5.12 29.57
CA LEU A 916 -14.36 -6.55 29.50
C LEU A 916 -13.16 -7.38 29.91
N ASP A 917 -13.21 -8.07 31.05
CA ASP A 917 -12.18 -9.00 31.49
C ASP A 917 -12.07 -10.16 30.49
N LEU A 918 -10.92 -10.27 29.85
CA LEU A 918 -10.68 -11.23 28.77
C LEU A 918 -10.47 -12.66 29.28
N PHE A 919 -10.29 -12.86 30.59
CA PHE A 919 -10.08 -14.20 31.16
C PHE A 919 -11.38 -14.85 31.63
N ASP A 920 -12.26 -14.08 32.30
CA ASP A 920 -13.51 -14.61 32.86
C ASP A 920 -14.78 -14.01 32.22
N GLY A 921 -14.63 -13.07 31.28
CA GLY A 921 -15.73 -12.44 30.56
C GLY A 921 -16.53 -11.44 31.39
N SER A 922 -16.13 -11.15 32.63
CA SER A 922 -16.81 -10.17 33.47
C SER A 922 -16.64 -8.75 32.93
N ALA A 923 -17.69 -7.94 33.01
CA ALA A 923 -17.63 -6.54 32.57
C ALA A 923 -17.61 -5.59 33.79
N LEU A 924 -16.77 -4.57 33.72
CA LEU A 924 -16.72 -3.46 34.68
C LEU A 924 -17.17 -2.17 33.99
N ASP A 925 -18.01 -1.40 34.68
CA ASP A 925 -18.42 -0.08 34.22
C ASP A 925 -17.23 0.89 34.27
N ALA A 926 -17.03 1.64 33.18
CA ALA A 926 -15.95 2.61 33.03
C ALA A 926 -16.47 4.05 32.86
N GLY A 927 -17.78 4.31 33.04
CA GLY A 927 -18.42 5.61 32.81
C GLY A 927 -18.00 6.75 33.76
N GLY A 928 -17.07 6.52 34.69
CA GLY A 928 -16.50 7.54 35.57
C GLY A 928 -15.27 8.24 34.97
N MET A 929 -14.88 9.37 35.57
CA MET A 929 -13.59 10.03 35.25
C MET A 929 -12.37 9.17 35.64
N VAL A 930 -12.55 8.29 36.62
CA VAL A 930 -11.52 7.36 37.10
C VAL A 930 -12.10 5.96 37.15
N VAL A 931 -11.45 5.03 36.46
CA VAL A 931 -11.77 3.60 36.51
C VAL A 931 -10.96 2.98 37.64
N ARG A 932 -11.64 2.28 38.55
CA ARG A 932 -11.01 1.59 39.69
C ARG A 932 -11.12 0.09 39.51
N VAL A 933 -9.97 -0.59 39.42
CA VAL A 933 -9.90 -2.05 39.31
C VAL A 933 -9.20 -2.62 40.54
N ARG A 934 -9.91 -3.46 41.31
CA ARG A 934 -9.35 -4.14 42.48
C ARG A 934 -8.71 -5.46 42.09
N LEU A 935 -7.40 -5.55 42.26
CA LEU A 935 -6.60 -6.75 41.96
C LEU A 935 -6.38 -7.59 43.22
N ARG A 936 -6.49 -8.91 43.09
CA ARG A 936 -6.14 -9.86 44.16
C ARG A 936 -4.61 -9.90 44.36
N PRO A 937 -4.10 -10.41 45.50
CA PRO A 937 -2.67 -10.70 45.66
C PRO A 937 -2.13 -11.52 44.49
N ALA A 938 -0.94 -11.18 43.99
CA ALA A 938 -0.26 -11.92 42.93
C ALA A 938 -1.20 -12.31 41.76
N SER A 939 -1.92 -11.34 41.19
CA SER A 939 -2.94 -11.60 40.17
C SER A 939 -2.71 -10.82 38.88
N VAL A 940 -3.32 -11.31 37.80
CA VAL A 940 -3.22 -10.75 36.45
C VAL A 940 -4.64 -10.56 35.94
N ARG A 941 -4.91 -9.41 35.33
CA ARG A 941 -6.19 -9.12 34.66
C ARG A 941 -5.94 -8.36 33.36
N TRP A 942 -6.53 -8.81 32.27
CA TRP A 942 -6.49 -8.11 30.99
C TRP A 942 -7.92 -7.72 30.58
N PHE A 943 -8.10 -6.47 30.19
CA PHE A 943 -9.41 -5.92 29.85
C PHE A 943 -9.44 -5.42 28.42
N GLY A 944 -10.38 -5.91 27.61
CA GLY A 944 -10.74 -5.27 26.35
C GLY A 944 -11.52 -3.97 26.61
N LEU A 945 -11.13 -2.88 25.96
CA LEU A 945 -11.85 -1.61 26.05
C LEU A 945 -13.06 -1.61 25.11
N LEU A 946 -14.26 -1.43 25.66
CA LEU A 946 -15.49 -1.33 24.87
C LEU A 946 -15.68 0.13 24.43
N ALA A 947 -15.68 0.36 23.11
CA ALA A 947 -16.01 1.67 22.55
C ALA A 947 -17.44 2.07 22.94
N GLU A 948 -17.64 3.36 23.20
CA GLU A 948 -18.98 3.92 23.38
C GLU A 948 -19.77 3.65 22.10
N GLN A 949 -20.89 2.92 22.21
CA GLN A 949 -21.77 2.74 21.07
C GLN A 949 -22.28 4.12 20.69
N VAL A 950 -21.73 4.68 19.61
CA VAL A 950 -22.36 5.77 18.89
C VAL A 950 -23.68 5.19 18.40
N SER A 951 -24.74 5.40 19.19
CA SER A 951 -26.08 4.98 18.84
C SER A 951 -26.38 5.59 17.46
N PRO A 952 -26.73 4.78 16.45
CA PRO A 952 -26.87 5.25 15.07
C PRO A 952 -27.92 6.36 14.90
#